data_AF-A0AA39F454-F1
#
_entry.id   AF-A0AA39F454-F1
#
_cell.length_a   1.000
_cell.length_b   1.000
_cell.length_c   1.000
_cell.angle_alpha   90.00
_cell.angle_beta   90.00
_cell.angle_gamma   90.00
#
_symmetry.space_group_name_H-M   'P 1'
#
loop_
_entity.id
_entity.type
_entity.pdbx_description
1 polymer ?
#
loop_
_entity_poly.entity_id
_entity_poly.type
_entity_poly.pdbx_seq_one_letter_code
_entity_poly.pdbx_strand_id
1 'polypeptide(L)'
;MCTSKDESYSIAMRYRTVKKRLDNLGYREALSLDALPLTEKLLADLIQTTESLKHFKAIADNNIESCRQSSLSIDPHNYDNTKLVQECNELHNQLLEVKQNNLIQIKDLKRKIQRLESECSDLQLASSRNLKRIKDLELESSNKSKKIQELLGKCCKPIISNAGLASKKRSAYPLRKPVLESEPLPTEINGVIQYPNLTKINPQIVDVVSMADRKISSLNHEVIKLKDELSMQTDNVDTLKTQLTMKEKEINRLKKLHDGGRSYNVALTECSCHKSEPSCGQCNFINRRTTGNYSQSVCNKLGEISEVKILQQAKLNLEQQLRDALDKQHDAMSQAMQLAERNEELEKELRDIDHVALAVEADCNSTVKQNNKRVSQLKEKLENTMQKIRDLENDLLVEKRLSQELRADLEGCKLEKRNVQRTLDNSLDERKRLTDRINELTIIVGNNNTNNMNSNGNNGYGEVSDDTTNKGIKKMTDDSRKLIEQLERDRDYYKDQWNKLNKASDTENAELWSKICDLKHQLNEKEAQISELQRDKRGLSREKFNLENRVQMTPHSRNPCNYCKVCPSMNACVCPSSARTNGKTNAGPKILLTRLEQERDTARADIERLTKERSVLHERLELATEAHTNEQRRSRDRVRELENKLDELKTENQNILISQGNRQSTLSSLEDQLKDANNELRMVKQELAAQRTQYFQLR
;
A
#
# COMPACT_ATOMS: atom_id res chain seq x y z
N MET A 1 -77.07 -116.70 28.60
CA MET A 1 -75.59 -116.86 28.59
C MET A 1 -75.00 -116.44 27.23
N CYS A 2 -75.27 -115.22 26.73
CA CYS A 2 -74.76 -114.78 25.41
C CYS A 2 -73.97 -113.46 25.43
N THR A 3 -73.50 -112.99 26.59
CA THR A 3 -72.76 -111.72 26.71
C THR A 3 -71.24 -111.89 26.89
N SER A 4 -70.71 -113.07 27.24
CA SER A 4 -69.29 -113.22 27.64
C SER A 4 -68.27 -113.37 26.49
N LYS A 5 -68.70 -113.80 25.30
CA LYS A 5 -67.78 -114.00 24.15
C LYS A 5 -67.36 -112.67 23.52
N ASP A 6 -68.28 -111.71 23.43
CA ASP A 6 -67.98 -110.38 22.89
C ASP A 6 -67.11 -109.54 23.83
N GLU A 7 -67.31 -109.67 25.15
CA GLU A 7 -66.44 -109.04 26.15
C GLU A 7 -65.00 -109.60 26.11
N SER A 8 -64.84 -110.92 25.94
CA SER A 8 -63.53 -111.56 25.85
C SER A 8 -62.75 -111.14 24.60
N TYR A 9 -63.42 -111.00 23.45
CA TYR A 9 -62.82 -110.52 22.21
C TYR A 9 -62.40 -109.04 22.31
N SER A 10 -63.22 -108.22 22.98
CA SER A 10 -62.90 -106.82 23.28
C SER A 10 -61.71 -106.65 24.22
N ILE A 11 -61.58 -107.51 25.24
CA ILE A 11 -60.44 -107.51 26.18
C ILE A 11 -59.13 -107.91 25.46
N ALA A 12 -59.16 -108.95 24.63
CA ALA A 12 -57.97 -109.39 23.88
C ALA A 12 -57.46 -108.32 22.90
N MET A 13 -58.37 -107.58 22.26
CA MET A 13 -58.00 -106.47 21.37
C MET A 13 -57.41 -105.28 22.13
N ARG A 14 -57.99 -104.89 23.27
CA ARG A 14 -57.43 -103.84 24.14
C ARG A 14 -56.05 -104.23 24.69
N TYR A 15 -55.89 -105.47 25.13
CA TYR A 15 -54.60 -105.99 25.59
C TYR A 15 -53.52 -105.88 24.52
N ARG A 16 -53.80 -106.31 23.28
CA ARG A 16 -52.83 -106.20 22.17
C ARG A 16 -52.48 -104.73 21.86
N THR A 17 -53.46 -103.84 21.89
CA THR A 17 -53.25 -102.41 21.63
C THR A 17 -52.40 -101.75 22.71
N VAL A 18 -52.70 -101.99 24.00
CA VAL A 18 -51.93 -101.47 25.12
C VAL A 18 -50.52 -102.04 25.12
N LYS A 19 -50.36 -103.36 24.93
CA LYS A 19 -49.06 -104.01 24.86
C LYS A 19 -48.21 -103.47 23.71
N LYS A 20 -48.76 -103.30 22.52
CA LYS A 20 -48.06 -102.70 21.37
C LYS A 20 -47.59 -101.27 21.66
N ARG A 21 -48.43 -100.46 22.32
CA ARG A 21 -48.06 -99.08 22.71
C ARG A 21 -46.98 -99.05 23.80
N LEU A 22 -47.03 -99.95 24.78
CA LEU A 22 -45.99 -100.12 25.80
C LEU A 22 -44.67 -100.59 25.18
N ASP A 23 -44.71 -101.55 24.25
CA ASP A 23 -43.54 -102.02 23.52
C ASP A 23 -42.92 -100.89 22.68
N ASN A 24 -43.74 -100.04 22.05
CA ASN A 24 -43.27 -98.84 21.33
C ASN A 24 -42.60 -97.81 22.26
N LEU A 25 -42.98 -97.76 23.53
CA LEU A 25 -42.33 -96.96 24.57
C LEU A 25 -41.11 -97.68 25.20
N GLY A 26 -40.81 -98.90 24.77
CA GLY A 26 -39.68 -99.69 25.25
C GLY A 26 -39.98 -100.64 26.43
N TYR A 27 -41.22 -100.67 26.93
CA TYR A 27 -41.63 -101.51 28.05
C TYR A 27 -42.02 -102.92 27.58
N ARG A 28 -41.05 -103.86 27.63
CA ARG A 28 -41.21 -105.22 27.08
C ARG A 28 -41.77 -106.26 28.06
N GLU A 29 -41.98 -105.91 29.32
CA GLU A 29 -42.46 -106.81 30.37
C GLU A 29 -43.87 -107.36 30.10
N ALA A 30 -44.17 -108.56 30.63
CA ALA A 30 -45.46 -109.22 30.45
C ALA A 30 -46.56 -108.52 31.29
N LEU A 31 -47.68 -108.19 30.66
CA LEU A 31 -48.80 -107.49 31.30
C LEU A 31 -49.83 -108.51 31.81
N SER A 32 -50.20 -108.44 33.10
CA SER A 32 -51.29 -109.25 33.62
C SER A 32 -52.65 -108.69 33.17
N LEU A 33 -53.65 -109.56 32.99
CA LEU A 33 -54.99 -109.15 32.56
C LEU A 33 -55.69 -108.24 33.59
N ASP A 34 -55.43 -108.45 34.88
CA ASP A 34 -56.03 -107.65 35.96
C ASP A 34 -55.51 -106.20 36.00
N ALA A 35 -54.28 -105.97 35.54
CA ALA A 35 -53.67 -104.64 35.47
C ALA A 35 -54.03 -103.87 34.19
N LEU A 36 -54.70 -104.51 33.22
CA LEU A 36 -54.98 -103.93 31.90
C LEU A 36 -55.79 -102.62 31.95
N PRO A 37 -56.89 -102.48 32.73
CA PRO A 37 -57.68 -101.24 32.73
C PRO A 37 -56.94 -100.04 33.33
N LEU A 38 -56.07 -100.29 34.32
CA LEU A 38 -55.27 -99.24 34.95
C LEU A 38 -54.12 -98.81 34.04
N THR A 39 -53.41 -99.78 33.45
CA THR A 39 -52.31 -99.51 32.52
C THR A 39 -52.78 -98.82 31.25
N GLU A 40 -53.96 -99.16 30.73
CA GLU A 40 -54.59 -98.46 29.60
C GLU A 40 -54.85 -96.97 29.90
N LYS A 41 -55.40 -96.65 31.08
CA LYS A 41 -55.65 -95.26 31.51
C LYS A 41 -54.36 -94.48 31.73
N LEU A 42 -53.40 -95.06 32.47
CA LEU A 42 -52.10 -94.42 32.71
C LEU A 42 -51.34 -94.16 31.40
N LEU A 43 -51.42 -95.08 30.45
CA LEU A 43 -50.82 -94.92 29.14
C LEU A 43 -51.52 -93.84 28.30
N ALA A 44 -52.86 -93.76 28.37
CA ALA A 44 -53.61 -92.68 27.74
C ALA A 44 -53.24 -91.31 28.33
N ASP A 45 -53.17 -91.20 29.66
CA ASP A 45 -52.76 -89.98 30.36
C ASP A 45 -51.31 -89.59 30.02
N LEU A 46 -50.40 -90.57 29.94
CA LEU A 46 -49.00 -90.33 29.56
C LEU A 46 -48.87 -89.84 28.11
N ILE A 47 -49.64 -90.42 27.19
CA ILE A 47 -49.69 -89.97 25.80
C ILE A 47 -50.25 -88.54 25.73
N GLN A 48 -51.36 -88.28 26.42
CA GLN A 48 -51.99 -86.95 26.44
C GLN A 48 -51.08 -85.89 27.05
N THR A 49 -50.39 -86.18 28.16
CA THR A 49 -49.43 -85.26 28.79
C THR A 49 -48.21 -85.03 27.91
N THR A 50 -47.73 -86.05 27.20
CA THR A 50 -46.62 -85.93 26.24
C THR A 50 -47.00 -85.10 25.02
N GLU A 51 -48.20 -85.30 24.48
CA GLU A 51 -48.75 -84.49 23.38
C GLU A 51 -48.97 -83.05 23.81
N SER A 52 -49.49 -82.83 25.02
CA SER A 52 -49.64 -81.49 25.61
C SER A 52 -48.28 -80.81 25.81
N LEU A 53 -47.28 -81.53 26.32
CA LEU A 53 -45.92 -81.01 26.48
C LEU A 53 -45.29 -80.64 25.13
N LYS A 54 -45.45 -81.50 24.11
CA LYS A 54 -44.98 -81.21 22.74
C LYS A 54 -45.68 -79.97 22.17
N HIS A 55 -46.98 -79.82 22.41
CA HIS A 55 -47.74 -78.65 21.99
C HIS A 55 -47.23 -77.36 22.68
N PHE A 56 -47.09 -77.36 24.00
CA PHE A 56 -46.57 -76.21 24.74
C PHE A 56 -45.12 -75.88 24.38
N LYS A 57 -44.29 -76.90 24.13
CA LYS A 57 -42.92 -76.70 23.64
C LYS A 57 -42.92 -76.04 22.26
N ALA A 58 -43.75 -76.50 21.33
CA ALA A 58 -43.86 -75.89 20.01
C ALA A 58 -44.36 -74.44 20.08
N ILE A 59 -45.29 -74.13 20.98
CA ILE A 59 -45.73 -72.75 21.24
C ILE A 59 -44.59 -71.91 21.81
N ALA A 60 -43.84 -72.44 22.79
CA ALA A 60 -42.70 -71.74 23.39
C ALA A 60 -41.61 -71.45 22.35
N ASP A 61 -41.27 -72.43 21.51
CA ASP A 61 -40.28 -72.28 20.44
C ASP A 61 -40.74 -71.25 19.41
N ASN A 62 -42.01 -71.28 18.98
CA ASN A 62 -42.58 -70.27 18.09
C ASN A 62 -42.59 -68.86 18.70
N ASN A 63 -42.88 -68.73 20.00
CA ASN A 63 -42.86 -67.43 20.69
C ASN A 63 -41.43 -66.87 20.81
N ILE A 64 -40.43 -67.73 21.10
CA ILE A 64 -39.02 -67.33 21.13
C ILE A 64 -38.58 -66.85 19.75
N GLU A 65 -38.95 -67.57 18.69
CA GLU A 65 -38.59 -67.19 17.32
C GLU A 65 -39.31 -65.91 16.87
N SER A 66 -40.58 -65.73 17.25
CA SER A 66 -41.31 -64.48 17.02
C SER A 66 -40.68 -63.28 17.76
N CYS A 67 -40.18 -63.50 18.98
CA CYS A 67 -39.46 -62.47 19.74
C CYS A 67 -38.12 -62.12 19.07
N ARG A 68 -37.37 -63.11 18.57
CA ARG A 68 -36.12 -62.89 17.83
C ARG A 68 -36.34 -62.14 16.52
N GLN A 69 -37.40 -62.48 15.79
CA GLN A 69 -37.77 -61.76 14.57
C GLN A 69 -38.17 -60.31 14.88
N SER A 70 -38.90 -60.10 15.98
CA SER A 70 -39.26 -58.76 16.44
C SER A 70 -38.02 -57.95 16.86
N SER A 71 -37.05 -58.55 17.57
CA SER A 71 -35.80 -57.87 17.94
C SER A 71 -34.97 -57.51 16.71
N LEU A 72 -34.84 -58.42 15.74
CA LEU A 72 -34.14 -58.15 14.47
C LEU A 72 -34.75 -57.00 13.68
N SER A 73 -36.06 -56.78 13.79
CA SER A 73 -36.72 -55.62 13.17
C SER A 73 -36.47 -54.30 13.94
N ILE A 74 -36.20 -54.36 15.24
CA ILE A 74 -35.98 -53.18 16.09
C ILE A 74 -34.50 -52.79 16.15
N ASP A 75 -33.58 -53.75 16.00
CA ASP A 75 -32.14 -53.53 16.06
C ASP A 75 -31.61 -52.44 15.10
N PRO A 76 -32.07 -52.34 13.84
CA PRO A 76 -31.66 -51.25 12.95
C PRO A 76 -32.08 -49.88 13.49
N HIS A 77 -33.30 -49.78 14.02
CA HIS A 77 -33.81 -48.53 14.59
C HIS A 77 -33.08 -48.16 15.88
N ASN A 78 -32.72 -49.13 16.71
CA ASN A 78 -31.89 -48.89 17.90
C ASN A 78 -30.50 -48.39 17.51
N TYR A 79 -29.86 -49.01 16.52
CA TYR A 79 -28.57 -48.58 16.01
C TYR A 79 -28.63 -47.15 15.45
N ASP A 80 -29.58 -46.87 14.57
CA ASP A 80 -29.77 -45.54 13.98
C ASP A 80 -30.07 -44.49 15.06
N ASN A 81 -30.92 -44.81 16.05
CA ASN A 81 -31.18 -43.91 17.18
C ASN A 81 -29.93 -43.66 18.02
N THR A 82 -29.11 -44.66 18.31
CA THR A 82 -27.84 -44.44 19.04
C THR A 82 -26.88 -43.56 18.27
N LYS A 83 -26.77 -43.77 16.95
CA LYS A 83 -25.94 -42.96 16.07
C LYS A 83 -26.43 -41.52 15.99
N LEU A 84 -27.74 -41.31 15.81
CA LEU A 84 -28.35 -39.99 15.79
C LEU A 84 -28.15 -39.25 17.11
N VAL A 85 -28.28 -39.93 18.26
CA VAL A 85 -28.02 -39.32 19.57
C VAL A 85 -26.55 -38.91 19.70
N GLN A 86 -25.61 -39.73 19.22
CA GLN A 86 -24.19 -39.38 19.19
C GLN A 86 -23.93 -38.14 18.32
N GLU A 87 -24.46 -38.12 17.10
CA GLU A 87 -24.34 -36.98 16.18
C GLU A 87 -24.99 -35.71 16.76
N CYS A 88 -26.18 -35.83 17.37
CA CYS A 88 -26.84 -34.71 18.03
C CYS A 88 -26.01 -34.15 19.20
N ASN A 89 -25.42 -35.01 20.02
CA ASN A 89 -24.56 -34.59 21.13
C ASN A 89 -23.27 -33.93 20.63
N GLU A 90 -22.66 -34.48 19.58
CA GLU A 90 -21.45 -33.93 18.98
C GLU A 90 -21.72 -32.55 18.35
N LEU A 91 -22.78 -32.43 17.56
CA LEU A 91 -23.20 -31.15 16.98
C LEU A 91 -23.56 -30.13 18.07
N HIS A 92 -24.19 -30.56 19.16
CA HIS A 92 -24.47 -29.68 20.30
C HIS A 92 -23.18 -29.14 20.92
N ASN A 93 -22.17 -29.99 21.13
CA ASN A 93 -20.87 -29.58 21.66
C ASN A 93 -20.13 -28.62 20.71
N GLN A 94 -20.11 -28.93 19.41
CA GLN A 94 -19.52 -28.05 18.39
C GLN A 94 -20.23 -26.69 18.37
N LEU A 95 -21.56 -26.67 18.48
CA LEU A 95 -22.33 -25.43 18.53
C LEU A 95 -22.02 -24.60 19.79
N LEU A 96 -21.85 -25.25 20.95
CA LEU A 96 -21.41 -24.59 22.18
C LEU A 96 -20.01 -23.98 22.04
N GLU A 97 -19.07 -24.74 21.46
CA GLU A 97 -17.70 -24.28 21.24
C GLU A 97 -17.64 -23.08 20.29
N VAL A 98 -18.32 -23.17 19.14
CA VAL A 98 -18.43 -22.06 18.18
C VAL A 98 -19.07 -20.84 18.83
N LYS A 99 -20.13 -21.02 19.63
CA LYS A 99 -20.77 -19.92 20.36
C LYS A 99 -19.82 -19.28 21.37
N GLN A 100 -19.05 -20.07 22.11
CA GLN A 100 -18.06 -19.56 23.07
C GLN A 100 -16.94 -18.79 22.37
N ASN A 101 -16.40 -19.33 21.27
CA ASN A 101 -15.37 -18.68 20.46
C ASN A 101 -15.87 -17.35 19.87
N ASN A 102 -17.08 -17.33 19.34
CA ASN A 102 -17.71 -16.10 18.83
C ASN A 102 -17.90 -15.06 19.93
N LEU A 103 -18.31 -15.46 21.15
CA LEU A 103 -18.43 -14.54 22.28
C LEU A 103 -17.08 -13.95 22.71
N ILE A 104 -16.00 -14.74 22.66
CA ILE A 104 -14.64 -14.26 22.93
C ILE A 104 -14.22 -13.25 21.86
N GLN A 105 -14.39 -13.59 20.57
CA GLN A 105 -14.07 -12.70 19.46
C GLN A 105 -14.84 -11.37 19.54
N ILE A 106 -16.14 -11.42 19.83
CA ILE A 106 -16.97 -10.22 20.01
C ILE A 106 -16.44 -9.37 21.16
N LYS A 107 -16.05 -9.97 22.29
CA LYS A 107 -15.48 -9.24 23.42
C LYS A 107 -14.15 -8.58 23.06
N ASP A 108 -13.29 -9.29 22.32
CA ASP A 108 -11.98 -8.76 21.90
C ASP A 108 -12.12 -7.63 20.88
N LEU A 109 -13.03 -7.78 19.92
CA LEU A 109 -13.37 -6.73 18.95
C LEU A 109 -13.95 -5.49 19.66
N LYS A 110 -14.86 -5.66 20.63
CA LYS A 110 -15.37 -4.55 21.45
C LYS A 110 -14.26 -3.82 22.21
N ARG A 111 -13.32 -4.56 22.81
CA ARG A 111 -12.13 -3.95 23.46
C ARG A 111 -11.23 -3.22 22.46
N LYS A 112 -11.10 -3.71 21.23
CA LYS A 112 -10.34 -3.03 20.17
C LYS A 112 -11.04 -1.75 19.72
N ILE A 113 -12.35 -1.78 19.55
CA ILE A 113 -13.17 -0.60 19.20
C ILE A 113 -13.00 0.47 20.28
N GLN A 114 -13.19 0.14 21.55
CA GLN A 114 -13.05 1.10 22.66
C GLN A 114 -11.65 1.75 22.71
N ARG A 115 -10.59 0.97 22.46
CA ARG A 115 -9.22 1.52 22.38
C ARG A 115 -9.05 2.49 21.22
N LEU A 116 -9.52 2.12 20.03
CA LEU A 116 -9.45 2.99 18.85
C LEU A 116 -10.30 4.25 19.04
N GLU A 117 -11.47 4.16 19.68
CA GLU A 117 -12.31 5.31 20.02
C GLU A 117 -11.59 6.28 20.98
N SER A 118 -10.90 5.76 22.00
CA SER A 118 -10.08 6.59 22.89
C SER A 118 -8.92 7.26 22.15
N GLU A 119 -8.21 6.52 21.29
CA GLU A 119 -7.10 7.05 20.50
C GLU A 119 -7.56 8.12 19.50
N CYS A 120 -8.70 7.89 18.82
CA CYS A 120 -9.33 8.89 17.96
C CYS A 120 -9.71 10.15 18.73
N SER A 121 -10.25 10.01 19.94
CA SER A 121 -10.60 11.15 20.80
C SER A 121 -9.35 11.95 21.20
N ASP A 122 -8.27 11.27 21.59
CA ASP A 122 -7.00 11.90 21.95
C ASP A 122 -6.35 12.62 20.76
N LEU A 123 -6.35 11.97 19.59
CA LEU A 123 -5.86 12.58 18.34
C LEU A 123 -6.69 13.78 17.92
N GLN A 124 -8.01 13.73 18.08
CA GLN A 124 -8.90 14.86 17.80
C GLN A 124 -8.61 16.04 18.74
N LEU A 125 -8.38 15.77 20.03
CA LEU A 125 -7.98 16.79 21.00
C LEU A 125 -6.60 17.38 20.66
N ALA A 126 -5.62 16.56 20.31
CA ALA A 126 -4.29 17.01 19.88
C ALA A 126 -4.37 17.85 18.60
N SER A 127 -5.16 17.41 17.61
CA SER A 127 -5.42 18.15 16.38
C SER A 127 -6.05 19.52 16.66
N SER A 128 -7.06 19.57 17.53
CA SER A 128 -7.69 20.84 17.96
C SER A 128 -6.69 21.79 18.64
N ARG A 129 -5.82 21.27 19.52
CA ARG A 129 -4.76 22.05 20.17
C ARG A 129 -3.74 22.59 19.16
N ASN A 130 -3.29 21.76 18.23
CA ASN A 130 -2.36 22.16 17.18
C ASN A 130 -2.97 23.20 16.25
N LEU A 131 -4.25 23.04 15.88
CA LEU A 131 -4.97 24.01 15.07
C LEU A 131 -5.08 25.37 15.78
N LYS A 132 -5.37 25.38 17.08
CA LYS A 132 -5.35 26.61 17.89
C LYS A 132 -3.96 27.25 17.89
N ARG A 133 -2.91 26.46 18.09
CA ARG A 133 -1.52 26.94 18.08
C ARG A 133 -1.12 27.53 16.73
N ILE A 134 -1.55 26.93 15.62
CA ILE A 134 -1.33 27.46 14.27
C ILE A 134 -2.00 28.83 14.13
N LYS A 135 -3.27 28.96 14.52
CA LYS A 135 -3.99 30.24 14.49
C LYS A 135 -3.31 31.33 15.32
N ASP A 136 -2.81 30.97 16.51
CA ASP A 136 -2.08 31.90 17.37
C ASP A 136 -0.77 32.37 16.70
N LEU A 137 -0.04 31.46 16.05
CA LEU A 137 1.19 31.78 15.31
C LEU A 137 0.93 32.59 14.04
N GLU A 138 -0.16 32.31 13.31
CA GLU A 138 -0.60 33.09 12.15
C GLU A 138 -0.93 34.53 12.56
N LEU A 139 -1.63 34.71 13.70
CA LEU A 139 -1.91 36.02 14.27
C LEU A 139 -0.63 36.75 14.70
N GLU A 140 0.28 36.06 15.40
CA GLU A 140 1.58 36.61 15.81
C GLU A 140 2.41 37.03 14.59
N SER A 141 2.45 36.20 13.54
CA SER A 141 3.14 36.47 12.27
C SER A 141 2.54 37.67 11.54
N SER A 142 1.20 37.76 11.49
CA SER A 142 0.49 38.91 10.92
C SER A 142 0.83 40.20 11.68
N ASN A 143 0.84 40.15 13.02
CA ASN A 143 1.20 41.29 13.86
C ASN A 143 2.66 41.72 13.69
N LYS A 144 3.60 40.78 13.61
CA LYS A 144 5.00 41.06 13.29
C LYS A 144 5.15 41.69 11.91
N SER A 145 4.44 41.18 10.90
CA SER A 145 4.44 41.73 9.54
C SER A 145 3.92 43.17 9.50
N LYS A 146 2.80 43.45 10.19
CA LYS A 146 2.29 44.82 10.38
C LYS A 146 3.32 45.70 11.07
N LYS A 147 3.99 45.19 12.11
CA LYS A 147 5.00 45.96 12.84
C LYS A 147 6.21 46.32 11.98
N ILE A 148 6.66 45.38 11.15
CA ILE A 148 7.73 45.62 10.17
C ILE A 148 7.27 46.70 9.18
N GLN A 149 6.05 46.63 8.67
CA GLN A 149 5.51 47.63 7.75
C GLN A 149 5.40 49.02 8.39
N GLU A 150 4.99 49.12 9.66
CA GLU A 150 5.00 50.38 10.43
C GLU A 150 6.41 50.94 10.58
N LEU A 151 7.40 50.11 10.90
CA LEU A 151 8.79 50.52 11.06
C LEU A 151 9.39 50.98 9.73
N LEU A 152 9.13 50.25 8.64
CA LEU A 152 9.55 50.63 7.29
C LEU A 152 8.88 51.94 6.83
N GLY A 153 7.58 52.13 7.11
CA GLY A 153 6.87 53.38 6.85
C GLY A 153 7.44 54.58 7.62
N LYS A 154 7.98 54.35 8.82
CA LYS A 154 8.68 55.38 9.62
C LYS A 154 10.11 55.65 9.12
N CYS A 155 10.78 54.67 8.50
CA CYS A 155 12.10 54.85 7.90
C CYS A 155 12.10 55.49 6.50
N CYS A 156 10.94 55.55 5.82
CA CYS A 156 10.81 56.14 4.47
C CYS A 156 10.77 57.68 4.42
N LYS A 157 11.13 58.38 5.50
CA LYS A 157 11.44 59.83 5.44
C LYS A 157 12.93 60.09 5.68
N PRO A 158 13.82 59.79 4.73
CA PRO A 158 15.12 60.43 4.73
C PRO A 158 14.93 61.86 4.23
N ILE A 159 14.89 62.82 5.15
CA ILE A 159 15.20 64.21 4.82
C ILE A 159 16.72 64.27 4.65
N ILE A 160 17.20 64.14 3.41
CA ILE A 160 18.58 64.51 3.07
C ILE A 160 18.51 65.41 1.85
N SER A 161 18.49 66.70 2.14
CA SER A 161 18.95 67.75 1.23
C SER A 161 20.48 67.63 1.15
N ASN A 162 21.04 67.43 -0.05
CA ASN A 162 22.14 68.25 -0.54
C ASN A 162 22.61 67.81 -1.93
N ALA A 163 22.92 68.85 -2.70
CA ALA A 163 23.29 68.85 -4.09
C ALA A 163 24.72 68.36 -4.36
N GLY A 164 24.93 67.95 -5.62
CA GLY A 164 26.23 68.00 -6.27
C GLY A 164 27.01 66.68 -6.27
N LEU A 165 27.02 65.99 -7.41
CA LEU A 165 28.21 65.80 -8.25
C LEU A 165 27.94 64.78 -9.35
N ALA A 166 28.35 65.16 -10.56
CA ALA A 166 28.21 64.42 -11.80
C ALA A 166 29.32 63.37 -11.99
N SER A 167 29.01 62.40 -12.86
CA SER A 167 29.90 61.46 -13.57
C SER A 167 30.33 60.16 -12.85
N LYS A 168 29.67 59.03 -13.19
CA LYS A 168 30.19 58.01 -14.13
C LYS A 168 29.24 56.80 -14.21
N LYS A 169 29.03 56.34 -15.44
CA LYS A 169 28.15 55.24 -15.86
C LYS A 169 28.46 53.92 -15.13
N ARG A 170 27.42 53.29 -14.56
CA ARG A 170 27.28 51.83 -14.50
C ARG A 170 25.90 51.44 -14.99
N SER A 171 25.86 50.45 -15.86
CA SER A 171 24.65 49.85 -16.42
C SER A 171 23.89 49.10 -15.34
N ALA A 172 22.75 49.65 -14.92
CA ALA A 172 21.74 48.93 -14.17
C ALA A 172 20.68 48.42 -15.16
N TYR A 173 20.54 47.09 -15.25
CA TYR A 173 19.44 46.44 -15.93
C TYR A 173 18.11 46.82 -15.24
N PRO A 174 17.09 47.32 -15.96
CA PRO A 174 15.78 47.55 -15.38
C PRO A 174 15.00 46.23 -15.32
N LEU A 175 14.68 45.79 -14.10
CA LEU A 175 13.63 44.79 -13.87
C LEU A 175 12.29 45.38 -14.35
N ARG A 176 11.84 44.97 -15.53
CA ARG A 176 10.46 45.17 -15.98
C ARG A 176 9.53 44.42 -15.02
N LYS A 177 8.77 45.15 -14.21
CA LYS A 177 7.45 44.71 -13.75
C LYS A 177 6.47 44.88 -14.92
N PRO A 178 5.61 43.91 -15.25
CA PRO A 178 4.44 44.19 -16.08
C PRO A 178 3.44 44.96 -15.23
N VAL A 179 3.35 46.28 -15.43
CA VAL A 179 2.18 47.07 -15.08
C VAL A 179 1.27 47.03 -16.31
N LEU A 180 0.12 46.38 -16.16
CA LEU A 180 -0.99 46.54 -17.09
C LEU A 180 -1.54 47.96 -16.90
N GLU A 181 -1.07 48.89 -17.73
CA GLU A 181 -1.74 50.16 -17.97
C GLU A 181 -2.66 49.99 -19.16
N SER A 182 -3.95 49.94 -18.87
CA SER A 182 -5.04 50.09 -19.83
C SER A 182 -5.04 51.54 -20.34
N GLU A 183 -4.77 51.74 -21.63
CA GLU A 183 -5.07 53.01 -22.29
C GLU A 183 -6.56 53.12 -22.67
N PRO A 184 -7.10 54.35 -22.72
CA PRO A 184 -8.53 54.63 -22.68
C PRO A 184 -9.17 54.65 -24.08
N LEU A 185 -10.45 54.24 -24.16
CA LEU A 185 -11.31 54.55 -25.31
C LEU A 185 -11.60 56.05 -25.38
N PRO A 186 -11.86 56.55 -26.61
CA PRO A 186 -13.17 57.18 -26.82
C PRO A 186 -13.87 56.88 -28.17
N THR A 187 -15.18 56.61 -28.03
CA THR A 187 -16.34 57.11 -28.81
C THR A 187 -16.75 56.49 -30.18
N GLU A 188 -17.90 55.79 -30.11
CA GLU A 188 -19.09 55.72 -31.00
C GLU A 188 -18.98 55.36 -32.49
N ILE A 189 -19.83 54.41 -32.93
CA ILE A 189 -20.98 54.60 -33.85
C ILE A 189 -21.81 53.29 -33.96
N ASN A 190 -23.12 53.43 -33.63
CA ASN A 190 -24.33 52.74 -34.10
C ASN A 190 -24.43 51.21 -34.32
N GLY A 191 -25.41 50.60 -33.66
CA GLY A 191 -25.97 49.30 -34.06
C GLY A 191 -26.88 48.68 -33.00
N VAL A 192 -28.17 49.03 -33.03
CA VAL A 192 -29.27 48.54 -32.19
C VAL A 192 -29.40 47.01 -32.20
N ILE A 193 -29.59 46.39 -31.02
CA ILE A 193 -30.63 45.39 -30.69
C ILE A 193 -30.69 45.26 -29.15
N GLN A 194 -31.88 45.51 -28.59
CA GLN A 194 -32.23 45.38 -27.18
C GLN A 194 -32.58 43.93 -26.82
N TYR A 195 -32.05 43.41 -25.72
CA TYR A 195 -32.66 42.39 -24.86
C TYR A 195 -32.23 42.62 -23.39
N PRO A 196 -33.04 42.20 -22.39
CA PRO A 196 -33.37 43.04 -21.25
C PRO A 196 -32.43 42.90 -20.04
N ASN A 197 -32.34 44.00 -19.30
CA ASN A 197 -31.74 44.12 -17.97
C ASN A 197 -32.39 43.16 -16.96
N LEU A 198 -31.61 42.19 -16.48
CA LEU A 198 -31.84 41.57 -15.18
C LEU A 198 -30.97 42.30 -14.15
N THR A 199 -31.66 43.11 -13.36
CA THR A 199 -31.15 43.87 -12.23
C THR A 199 -30.73 42.94 -11.09
N LYS A 200 -29.60 43.29 -10.46
CA LYS A 200 -29.19 42.93 -9.09
C LYS A 200 -29.27 41.43 -8.73
N ILE A 201 -28.22 40.68 -9.05
CA ILE A 201 -27.83 39.54 -8.20
C ILE A 201 -26.82 40.08 -7.18
N ASN A 202 -27.26 40.17 -5.93
CA ASN A 202 -26.39 40.36 -4.78
C ASN A 202 -25.31 39.26 -4.86
N PRO A 203 -24.00 39.55 -4.83
CA PRO A 203 -22.99 38.52 -4.79
C PRO A 203 -23.14 37.77 -3.46
N GLN A 204 -23.94 36.71 -3.46
CA GLN A 204 -23.95 35.77 -2.36
C GLN A 204 -22.58 35.10 -2.42
N ILE A 205 -21.75 35.38 -1.42
CA ILE A 205 -20.56 34.57 -1.15
C ILE A 205 -21.11 33.21 -0.76
N VAL A 206 -21.28 32.36 -1.76
CA VAL A 206 -21.67 30.97 -1.59
C VAL A 206 -20.42 30.26 -1.11
N ASP A 207 -20.46 29.79 0.13
CA ASP A 207 -19.42 28.95 0.68
C ASP A 207 -19.47 27.59 -0.04
N VAL A 208 -18.66 27.48 -1.09
CA VAL A 208 -18.53 26.29 -1.93
C VAL A 208 -18.09 25.08 -1.11
N VAL A 209 -17.38 25.30 0.01
CA VAL A 209 -16.99 24.24 0.94
C VAL A 209 -18.21 23.72 1.69
N SER A 210 -19.04 24.61 2.27
CA SER A 210 -20.30 24.21 2.90
C SER A 210 -21.27 23.49 1.94
N MET A 211 -21.31 23.87 0.66
CA MET A 211 -22.10 23.15 -0.35
C MET A 211 -21.53 21.77 -0.69
N ALA A 212 -20.20 21.67 -0.80
CA ALA A 212 -19.52 20.39 -0.98
C ALA A 212 -19.74 19.47 0.23
N ASP A 213 -19.65 19.99 1.45
CA ASP A 213 -19.87 19.23 2.69
C ASP A 213 -21.30 18.71 2.80
N ARG A 214 -22.30 19.53 2.42
CA ARG A 214 -23.71 19.09 2.33
C ARG A 214 -23.89 18.02 1.26
N LYS A 215 -23.23 18.15 0.11
CA LYS A 215 -23.31 17.15 -0.96
C LYS A 215 -22.63 15.84 -0.57
N ILE A 216 -21.46 15.90 0.06
CA ILE A 216 -20.75 14.76 0.61
C ILE A 216 -21.61 14.08 1.69
N SER A 217 -22.23 14.85 2.58
CA SER A 217 -23.12 14.32 3.61
C SER A 217 -24.35 13.63 3.02
N SER A 218 -24.97 14.23 1.99
CA SER A 218 -26.12 13.65 1.27
C SER A 218 -25.73 12.35 0.56
N LEU A 219 -24.60 12.34 -0.14
CA LEU A 219 -24.07 11.15 -0.81
C LEU A 219 -23.70 10.06 0.20
N ASN A 220 -23.14 10.41 1.36
CA ASN A 220 -22.84 9.46 2.42
C ASN A 220 -24.11 8.82 3.00
N HIS A 221 -25.18 9.59 3.21
CA HIS A 221 -26.47 9.03 3.64
C HIS A 221 -27.06 8.08 2.60
N GLU A 222 -26.93 8.42 1.31
CA GLU A 222 -27.38 7.57 0.21
C GLU A 222 -26.56 6.28 0.12
N VAL A 223 -25.23 6.35 0.30
CA VAL A 223 -24.36 5.17 0.40
C VAL A 223 -24.74 4.28 1.57
N ILE A 224 -25.04 4.85 2.75
CA ILE A 224 -25.49 4.07 3.92
C ILE A 224 -26.82 3.39 3.60
N LYS A 225 -27.79 4.14 3.06
CA LYS A 225 -29.11 3.60 2.69
C LYS A 225 -28.98 2.45 1.68
N LEU A 226 -28.16 2.61 0.64
CA LEU A 226 -27.93 1.58 -0.37
C LEU A 226 -27.21 0.36 0.22
N LYS A 227 -26.32 0.54 1.20
CA LYS A 227 -25.69 -0.58 1.92
C LYS A 227 -26.70 -1.35 2.78
N ASP A 228 -27.59 -0.65 3.48
CA ASP A 228 -28.64 -1.28 4.27
C ASP A 228 -29.61 -2.05 3.37
N GLU A 229 -29.99 -1.46 2.23
CA GLU A 229 -30.85 -2.11 1.24
C GLU A 229 -30.17 -3.34 0.61
N LEU A 230 -28.87 -3.26 0.29
CA LEU A 230 -28.09 -4.40 -0.17
C LEU A 230 -28.00 -5.51 0.89
N SER A 231 -27.83 -5.16 2.18
CA SER A 231 -27.84 -6.12 3.28
C SER A 231 -29.18 -6.85 3.37
N MET A 232 -30.29 -6.10 3.33
CA MET A 232 -31.64 -6.66 3.34
C MET A 232 -31.91 -7.57 2.14
N GLN A 233 -31.44 -7.20 0.94
CA GLN A 233 -31.56 -8.07 -0.24
C GLN A 233 -30.70 -9.32 -0.12
N THR A 234 -29.52 -9.23 0.49
CA THR A 234 -28.65 -10.39 0.75
C THR A 234 -29.32 -11.37 1.71
N ASP A 235 -29.91 -10.88 2.80
CA ASP A 235 -30.67 -11.70 3.76
C ASP A 235 -31.90 -12.36 3.09
N ASN A 236 -32.60 -11.63 2.22
CA ASN A 236 -33.70 -12.18 1.42
C ASN A 236 -33.23 -13.30 0.48
N VAL A 237 -32.09 -13.12 -0.17
CA VAL A 237 -31.51 -14.17 -1.04
C VAL A 237 -31.13 -15.40 -0.22
N ASP A 238 -30.54 -15.23 0.96
CA ASP A 238 -30.14 -16.35 1.81
C ASP A 238 -31.35 -17.10 2.40
N THR A 239 -32.41 -16.38 2.77
CA THR A 239 -33.67 -17.02 3.17
C THR A 239 -34.33 -17.77 2.02
N LEU A 240 -34.37 -17.21 0.81
CA LEU A 240 -34.88 -17.89 -0.39
C LEU A 240 -34.04 -19.12 -0.74
N LYS A 241 -32.70 -19.04 -0.70
CA LYS A 241 -31.81 -20.20 -0.87
C LYS A 241 -32.11 -21.28 0.15
N THR A 242 -32.27 -20.91 1.42
CA THR A 242 -32.61 -21.87 2.48
C THR A 242 -33.95 -22.56 2.19
N GLN A 243 -34.98 -21.81 1.79
CA GLN A 243 -36.26 -22.40 1.38
C GLN A 243 -36.11 -23.33 0.17
N LEU A 244 -35.31 -22.95 -0.83
CA LEU A 244 -35.03 -23.75 -2.01
C LEU A 244 -34.36 -25.08 -1.62
N THR A 245 -33.36 -25.05 -0.73
CA THR A 245 -32.73 -26.29 -0.23
C THR A 245 -33.70 -27.18 0.54
N MET A 246 -34.63 -26.61 1.31
CA MET A 246 -35.68 -27.38 2.00
C MET A 246 -36.64 -28.03 0.99
N LYS A 247 -37.04 -27.29 -0.05
CA LYS A 247 -37.87 -27.81 -1.14
C LYS A 247 -37.14 -28.90 -1.91
N GLU A 248 -35.85 -28.74 -2.20
CA GLU A 248 -35.01 -29.75 -2.87
C GLU A 248 -34.90 -31.04 -2.04
N LYS A 249 -34.72 -30.91 -0.72
CA LYS A 249 -34.73 -32.06 0.20
C LYS A 249 -36.08 -32.77 0.21
N GLU A 250 -37.18 -32.02 0.17
CA GLU A 250 -38.53 -32.60 0.11
C GLU A 250 -38.81 -33.25 -1.25
N ILE A 251 -38.39 -32.62 -2.36
CA ILE A 251 -38.45 -33.22 -3.70
C ILE A 251 -37.65 -34.52 -3.72
N ASN A 252 -36.45 -34.54 -3.13
CA ASN A 252 -35.64 -35.76 -3.05
C ASN A 252 -36.27 -36.82 -2.14
N ARG A 253 -36.95 -36.44 -1.06
CA ARG A 253 -37.73 -37.35 -0.21
C ARG A 253 -38.90 -37.95 -1.00
N LEU A 254 -39.66 -37.12 -1.71
CA LEU A 254 -40.78 -37.54 -2.56
C LEU A 254 -40.31 -38.39 -3.74
N LYS A 255 -39.18 -38.05 -4.37
CA LYS A 255 -38.53 -38.86 -5.42
C LYS A 255 -38.13 -40.23 -4.88
N LYS A 256 -37.47 -40.31 -3.72
CA LYS A 256 -37.14 -41.59 -3.06
C LYS A 256 -38.39 -42.42 -2.71
N LEU A 257 -39.50 -41.76 -2.35
CA LEU A 257 -40.79 -42.42 -2.11
C LEU A 257 -41.40 -42.96 -3.42
N HIS A 258 -41.17 -42.28 -4.55
CA HIS A 258 -41.61 -42.72 -5.88
C HIS A 258 -40.68 -43.76 -6.53
N ASP A 259 -39.37 -43.74 -6.24
CA ASP A 259 -38.40 -44.71 -6.74
C ASP A 259 -38.58 -46.12 -6.13
N GLY A 260 -39.34 -46.23 -5.02
CA GLY A 260 -39.79 -47.51 -4.44
C GLY A 260 -41.16 -48.01 -4.94
N GLY A 261 -41.86 -47.22 -5.78
CA GLY A 261 -43.17 -47.57 -6.30
C GLY A 261 -43.07 -48.38 -7.59
N ARG A 262 -43.58 -49.62 -7.57
CA ARG A 262 -43.76 -50.42 -8.81
C ARG A 262 -44.58 -49.59 -9.82
N SER A 263 -44.09 -49.50 -11.06
CA SER A 263 -44.83 -48.87 -12.16
C SER A 263 -46.20 -49.53 -12.32
N TYR A 264 -47.25 -48.70 -12.48
CA TYR A 264 -48.63 -49.13 -12.73
C TYR A 264 -48.75 -50.15 -13.88
N ASN A 265 -47.81 -50.10 -14.83
CA ASN A 265 -47.76 -51.02 -15.98
C ASN A 265 -47.16 -52.40 -15.66
N VAL A 266 -46.45 -52.58 -14.53
CA VAL A 266 -45.84 -53.86 -14.12
C VAL A 266 -46.74 -54.65 -13.15
N ALA A 267 -47.66 -53.98 -12.44
CA ALA A 267 -48.66 -54.65 -11.60
C ALA A 267 -49.72 -55.41 -12.41
N LEU A 268 -49.91 -55.09 -13.71
CA LEU A 268 -50.81 -55.84 -14.58
C LEU A 268 -50.20 -57.14 -15.13
N THR A 269 -48.87 -57.29 -15.10
CA THR A 269 -48.15 -58.41 -15.73
C THR A 269 -47.65 -59.48 -14.75
N GLU A 270 -47.75 -59.26 -13.44
CA GLU A 270 -47.38 -60.22 -12.39
C GLU A 270 -48.60 -60.79 -11.63
N CYS A 271 -49.68 -61.14 -12.32
CA CYS A 271 -50.66 -62.06 -11.74
C CYS A 271 -50.17 -63.50 -11.92
N SER A 272 -49.86 -64.19 -10.82
CA SER A 272 -49.31 -65.55 -10.79
C SER A 272 -50.27 -66.67 -11.25
N CYS A 273 -51.30 -66.38 -12.05
CA CYS A 273 -52.28 -67.36 -12.51
C CYS A 273 -51.87 -68.11 -13.81
N HIS A 274 -50.59 -68.11 -14.17
CA HIS A 274 -50.07 -68.99 -15.22
C HIS A 274 -49.40 -70.22 -14.62
N LYS A 275 -50.23 -71.23 -14.28
CA LYS A 275 -49.95 -72.66 -14.44
C LYS A 275 -51.20 -73.45 -14.01
N SER A 276 -51.75 -74.16 -15.00
CA SER A 276 -52.74 -75.26 -14.91
C SER A 276 -54.10 -74.99 -14.24
N GLU A 277 -55.15 -75.28 -15.02
CA GLU A 277 -56.58 -75.39 -14.69
C GLU A 277 -57.43 -74.09 -14.65
N PRO A 278 -58.53 -74.02 -15.44
CA PRO A 278 -59.37 -72.85 -15.55
C PRO A 278 -60.49 -72.87 -14.49
N SER A 279 -60.21 -72.44 -13.26
CA SER A 279 -61.28 -71.96 -12.36
C SER A 279 -60.75 -70.98 -11.30
N CYS A 280 -60.57 -69.72 -11.69
CA CYS A 280 -60.54 -68.62 -10.73
C CYS A 280 -61.73 -67.70 -11.04
N GLY A 281 -62.82 -67.88 -10.29
CA GLY A 281 -64.08 -67.15 -10.43
C GLY A 281 -64.03 -65.68 -10.01
N GLN A 282 -62.86 -65.13 -9.65
CA GLN A 282 -62.75 -63.77 -9.11
C GLN A 282 -62.07 -62.77 -10.07
N CYS A 283 -61.68 -63.18 -11.29
CA CYS A 283 -61.01 -62.30 -12.26
C CYS A 283 -61.92 -61.80 -13.41
N ASN A 284 -63.23 -62.09 -13.37
CA ASN A 284 -64.15 -61.81 -14.48
C ASN A 284 -64.99 -60.54 -14.25
N PHE A 285 -64.35 -59.37 -14.26
CA PHE A 285 -65.12 -58.11 -14.38
C PHE A 285 -64.62 -57.08 -15.40
N ILE A 286 -63.51 -57.28 -16.11
CA ILE A 286 -62.98 -56.19 -16.95
C ILE A 286 -62.75 -56.54 -18.43
N ASN A 287 -62.77 -57.81 -18.84
CA ASN A 287 -62.47 -58.13 -20.25
C ASN A 287 -63.52 -59.01 -20.92
N ARG A 288 -64.63 -58.37 -21.33
CA ARG A 288 -65.54 -58.94 -22.34
C ARG A 288 -66.09 -57.83 -23.24
N ARG A 289 -65.26 -57.32 -24.16
CA ARG A 289 -65.75 -56.53 -25.32
C ARG A 289 -64.83 -56.56 -26.53
N THR A 290 -64.20 -57.69 -26.83
CA THR A 290 -63.50 -57.88 -28.11
C THR A 290 -63.38 -59.35 -28.46
N THR A 291 -64.52 -59.99 -28.74
CA THR A 291 -64.59 -61.14 -29.65
C THR A 291 -66.05 -61.38 -30.00
N GLY A 292 -66.36 -61.19 -31.28
CA GLY A 292 -67.67 -61.53 -31.84
C GLY A 292 -67.87 -63.03 -31.95
N ASN A 293 -69.13 -63.36 -32.25
CA ASN A 293 -69.72 -64.65 -32.58
C ASN A 293 -70.32 -65.42 -31.38
N TYR A 294 -71.65 -65.43 -31.28
CA TYR A 294 -72.41 -66.57 -31.79
C TYR A 294 -73.90 -66.20 -31.97
N SER A 295 -74.55 -67.02 -32.78
CA SER A 295 -75.89 -66.95 -33.33
C SER A 295 -77.06 -66.85 -32.34
N GLN A 296 -78.16 -66.32 -32.88
CA GLN A 296 -79.55 -66.76 -32.65
C GLN A 296 -80.15 -66.53 -31.24
N SER A 297 -80.91 -65.45 -31.06
CA SER A 297 -82.31 -65.54 -30.62
C SER A 297 -82.99 -64.17 -30.70
N VAL A 298 -84.25 -64.22 -31.14
CA VAL A 298 -85.11 -63.12 -31.56
C VAL A 298 -85.74 -62.45 -30.35
N CYS A 299 -85.24 -61.30 -29.90
CA CYS A 299 -86.05 -60.17 -29.38
C CYS A 299 -85.21 -58.87 -29.33
N ASN A 300 -85.79 -57.72 -29.71
CA ASN A 300 -85.31 -56.33 -29.48
C ASN A 300 -84.52 -55.59 -30.58
N LYS A 301 -85.09 -55.48 -31.80
CA LYS A 301 -84.54 -54.62 -32.88
C LYS A 301 -84.80 -53.10 -32.77
N LEU A 302 -85.47 -52.62 -31.72
CA LEU A 302 -85.77 -51.18 -31.55
C LEU A 302 -84.87 -50.45 -30.53
N GLY A 303 -84.17 -51.18 -29.65
CA GLY A 303 -83.22 -50.62 -28.69
C GLY A 303 -81.78 -50.48 -29.22
N GLU A 304 -81.35 -51.39 -30.10
CA GLU A 304 -79.98 -51.39 -30.62
C GLU A 304 -79.68 -50.19 -31.53
N ILE A 305 -80.68 -49.65 -32.25
CA ILE A 305 -80.49 -48.48 -33.12
C ILE A 305 -80.30 -47.18 -32.31
N SER A 306 -80.95 -47.05 -31.15
CA SER A 306 -80.76 -45.89 -30.27
C SER A 306 -79.44 -45.98 -29.50
N GLU A 307 -79.08 -47.16 -28.99
CA GLU A 307 -77.80 -47.37 -28.32
C GLU A 307 -76.59 -47.18 -29.24
N VAL A 308 -76.64 -47.70 -30.48
CA VAL A 308 -75.56 -47.48 -31.45
C VAL A 308 -75.41 -45.99 -31.77
N LYS A 309 -76.51 -45.24 -31.94
CA LYS A 309 -76.44 -43.79 -32.16
C LYS A 309 -75.88 -43.03 -30.96
N ILE A 310 -76.27 -43.38 -29.74
CA ILE A 310 -75.74 -42.78 -28.51
C ILE A 310 -74.24 -43.05 -28.37
N LEU A 311 -73.80 -44.28 -28.62
CA LEU A 311 -72.39 -44.66 -28.59
C LEU A 311 -71.58 -43.96 -29.69
N GLN A 312 -72.16 -43.78 -30.87
CA GLN A 312 -71.50 -43.11 -31.98
C GLN A 312 -71.37 -41.59 -31.76
N GLN A 313 -72.38 -40.98 -31.11
CA GLN A 313 -72.29 -39.60 -30.64
C GLN A 313 -71.26 -39.44 -29.51
N ALA A 314 -71.21 -40.37 -28.56
CA ALA A 314 -70.23 -40.38 -27.48
C ALA A 314 -68.80 -40.53 -28.05
N LYS A 315 -68.60 -41.39 -29.05
CA LYS A 315 -67.33 -41.52 -29.77
C LYS A 315 -66.91 -40.20 -30.41
N LEU A 316 -67.81 -39.53 -31.14
CA LEU A 316 -67.53 -38.23 -31.75
C LEU A 316 -67.15 -37.16 -30.70
N ASN A 317 -67.87 -37.12 -29.58
CA ASN A 317 -67.55 -36.20 -28.49
C ASN A 317 -66.18 -36.50 -27.85
N LEU A 318 -65.83 -37.77 -27.66
CA LEU A 318 -64.52 -38.17 -27.14
C LEU A 318 -63.39 -37.85 -28.14
N GLU A 319 -63.62 -38.04 -29.44
CA GLU A 319 -62.67 -37.66 -30.48
C GLU A 319 -62.46 -36.14 -30.56
N GLN A 320 -63.50 -35.34 -30.31
CA GLN A 320 -63.37 -33.88 -30.22
C GLN A 320 -62.62 -33.48 -28.95
N GLN A 321 -62.96 -34.04 -27.79
CA GLN A 321 -62.24 -33.77 -26.54
C GLN A 321 -60.76 -34.14 -26.62
N LEU A 322 -60.42 -35.22 -27.33
CA LEU A 322 -59.03 -35.61 -27.57
C LEU A 322 -58.30 -34.60 -28.46
N ARG A 323 -58.94 -34.12 -29.53
CA ARG A 323 -58.37 -33.05 -30.37
C ARG A 323 -58.14 -31.77 -29.58
N ASP A 324 -59.15 -31.31 -28.84
CA ASP A 324 -59.05 -30.09 -28.03
C ASP A 324 -57.96 -30.21 -26.95
N ALA A 325 -57.78 -31.41 -26.37
CA ALA A 325 -56.71 -31.67 -25.40
C ALA A 325 -55.33 -31.66 -26.05
N LEU A 326 -55.20 -32.22 -27.25
CA LEU A 326 -53.96 -32.18 -28.03
C LEU A 326 -53.61 -30.75 -28.45
N ASP A 327 -54.56 -29.95 -28.91
CA ASP A 327 -54.32 -28.55 -29.30
C ASP A 327 -53.82 -27.74 -28.09
N LYS A 328 -54.47 -27.90 -26.92
CA LYS A 328 -54.00 -27.29 -25.67
C LYS A 328 -52.60 -27.75 -25.27
N GLN A 329 -52.26 -29.01 -25.50
CA GLN A 329 -50.92 -29.53 -25.24
C GLN A 329 -49.88 -28.90 -26.17
N HIS A 330 -50.19 -28.75 -27.46
CA HIS A 330 -49.30 -28.07 -28.41
C HIS A 330 -49.11 -26.59 -28.04
N ASP A 331 -50.16 -25.88 -27.64
CA ASP A 331 -50.07 -24.50 -27.17
C ASP A 331 -49.18 -24.38 -25.92
N ALA A 332 -49.40 -25.25 -24.94
CA ALA A 332 -48.58 -25.29 -23.72
C ALA A 332 -47.10 -25.63 -24.03
N MET A 333 -46.86 -26.53 -24.98
CA MET A 333 -45.51 -26.89 -25.43
C MET A 333 -44.84 -25.74 -26.17
N SER A 334 -45.58 -25.01 -27.01
CA SER A 334 -45.08 -23.83 -27.73
C SER A 334 -44.70 -22.71 -26.75
N GLN A 335 -45.54 -22.47 -25.73
CA GLN A 335 -45.22 -21.53 -24.65
C GLN A 335 -44.00 -21.96 -23.83
N ALA A 336 -43.89 -23.25 -23.49
CA ALA A 336 -42.72 -23.77 -22.78
C ALA A 336 -41.43 -23.62 -23.61
N MET A 337 -41.51 -23.81 -24.93
CA MET A 337 -40.39 -23.64 -25.85
C MET A 337 -39.95 -22.17 -25.94
N GLN A 338 -40.89 -21.23 -26.04
CA GLN A 338 -40.60 -19.79 -26.02
C GLN A 338 -39.99 -19.35 -24.69
N LEU A 339 -40.46 -19.87 -23.56
CA LEU A 339 -39.88 -19.59 -22.25
C LEU A 339 -38.47 -20.17 -22.12
N ALA A 340 -38.20 -21.35 -22.69
CA ALA A 340 -36.87 -21.93 -22.72
C ALA A 340 -35.90 -21.09 -23.56
N GLU A 341 -36.32 -20.61 -24.72
CA GLU A 341 -35.54 -19.71 -25.58
C GLU A 341 -35.25 -18.38 -24.87
N ARG A 342 -36.26 -17.79 -24.21
CA ARG A 342 -36.10 -16.59 -23.39
C ARG A 342 -35.12 -16.79 -22.24
N ASN A 343 -35.16 -17.94 -21.58
CA ASN A 343 -34.21 -18.25 -20.50
C ASN A 343 -32.78 -18.40 -21.05
N GLU A 344 -32.60 -19.02 -22.23
CA GLU A 344 -31.28 -19.11 -22.87
C GLU A 344 -30.73 -17.72 -23.25
N GLU A 345 -31.58 -16.81 -23.73
CA GLU A 345 -31.23 -15.41 -23.97
C GLU A 345 -30.81 -14.70 -22.68
N LEU A 346 -31.60 -14.81 -21.61
CA LEU A 346 -31.28 -14.20 -20.32
C LEU A 346 -29.96 -14.75 -19.75
N GLU A 347 -29.70 -16.04 -19.92
CA GLU A 347 -28.41 -16.63 -19.54
C GLU A 347 -27.24 -16.09 -20.37
N LYS A 348 -27.44 -15.78 -21.67
CA LYS A 348 -26.43 -15.10 -22.49
C LYS A 348 -26.19 -13.68 -21.99
N GLU A 349 -27.27 -12.90 -21.78
CA GLU A 349 -27.18 -11.53 -21.27
C GLU A 349 -26.48 -11.47 -19.90
N LEU A 350 -26.76 -12.41 -18.99
CA LEU A 350 -26.07 -12.49 -17.70
C LEU A 350 -24.58 -12.75 -17.85
N ARG A 351 -24.17 -13.66 -18.76
CA ARG A 351 -22.75 -13.91 -19.05
C ARG A 351 -22.08 -12.67 -19.66
N ASP A 352 -22.77 -11.95 -20.52
CA ASP A 352 -22.23 -10.71 -21.12
C ASP A 352 -22.06 -9.61 -20.06
N ILE A 353 -23.00 -9.47 -19.13
CA ILE A 353 -22.90 -8.56 -17.99
C ILE A 353 -21.68 -8.93 -17.12
N ASP A 354 -21.49 -10.22 -16.81
CA ASP A 354 -20.33 -10.68 -16.05
C ASP A 354 -19.01 -10.34 -16.76
N HIS A 355 -18.94 -10.54 -18.08
CA HIS A 355 -17.77 -10.17 -18.87
C HIS A 355 -17.48 -8.66 -18.85
N VAL A 356 -18.52 -7.83 -18.99
CA VAL A 356 -18.39 -6.37 -18.90
C VAL A 356 -17.96 -5.94 -17.50
N ALA A 357 -18.53 -6.54 -16.44
CA ALA A 357 -18.15 -6.25 -15.07
C ALA A 357 -16.67 -6.56 -14.81
N LEU A 358 -16.18 -7.73 -15.26
CA LEU A 358 -14.77 -8.11 -15.14
C LEU A 358 -13.85 -7.17 -15.94
N ALA A 359 -14.26 -6.75 -17.14
CA ALA A 359 -13.50 -5.79 -17.94
C ALA A 359 -13.39 -4.42 -17.25
N VAL A 360 -14.49 -3.90 -16.72
CA VAL A 360 -14.51 -2.63 -15.97
C VAL A 360 -13.66 -2.72 -14.70
N GLU A 361 -13.73 -3.85 -13.99
CA GLU A 361 -12.89 -4.08 -12.81
C GLU A 361 -11.40 -4.10 -13.16
N ALA A 362 -11.02 -4.77 -14.26
CA ALA A 362 -9.65 -4.80 -14.75
C ALA A 362 -9.14 -3.39 -15.15
N ASP A 363 -9.96 -2.60 -15.83
CA ASP A 363 -9.64 -1.22 -16.22
C ASP A 363 -9.51 -0.29 -15.01
N CYS A 364 -10.39 -0.43 -14.01
CA CYS A 364 -10.30 0.27 -12.74
C CYS A 364 -9.00 -0.10 -12.01
N ASN A 365 -8.67 -1.39 -11.92
CA ASN A 365 -7.46 -1.88 -11.28
C ASN A 365 -6.19 -1.37 -11.99
N SER A 366 -6.19 -1.35 -13.32
CA SER A 366 -5.10 -0.78 -14.12
C SER A 366 -4.92 0.72 -13.85
N THR A 367 -6.04 1.47 -13.81
CA THR A 367 -6.05 2.91 -13.53
C THR A 367 -5.54 3.22 -12.12
N VAL A 368 -6.00 2.47 -11.11
CA VAL A 368 -5.54 2.58 -9.72
C VAL A 368 -4.04 2.29 -9.63
N LYS A 369 -3.55 1.24 -10.30
CA LYS A 369 -2.11 0.91 -10.35
C LYS A 369 -1.29 2.04 -10.98
N GLN A 370 -1.76 2.63 -12.08
CA GLN A 370 -1.08 3.75 -12.73
C GLN A 370 -1.08 5.00 -11.83
N ASN A 371 -2.19 5.30 -11.17
CA ASN A 371 -2.29 6.42 -10.24
C ASN A 371 -1.39 6.23 -9.01
N ASN A 372 -1.33 5.02 -8.45
CA ASN A 372 -0.40 4.69 -7.37
C ASN A 372 1.06 4.89 -7.80
N LYS A 373 1.43 4.48 -9.03
CA LYS A 373 2.77 4.74 -9.57
C LYS A 373 3.07 6.24 -9.68
N ARG A 374 2.11 7.05 -10.16
CA ARG A 374 2.25 8.52 -10.22
C ARG A 374 2.40 9.14 -8.84
N VAL A 375 1.62 8.70 -7.86
CA VAL A 375 1.70 9.17 -6.47
C VAL A 375 3.07 8.84 -5.88
N SER A 376 3.59 7.62 -6.09
CA SER A 376 4.93 7.26 -5.62
C SER A 376 6.03 8.13 -6.25
N GLN A 377 5.94 8.40 -7.56
CA GLN A 377 6.88 9.31 -8.23
C GLN A 377 6.80 10.74 -7.70
N LEU A 378 5.59 11.24 -7.41
CA LEU A 378 5.42 12.57 -6.82
C LEU A 378 5.96 12.64 -5.39
N LYS A 379 5.78 11.58 -4.59
CA LYS A 379 6.37 11.47 -3.25
C LYS A 379 7.89 11.50 -3.29
N GLU A 380 8.51 10.74 -4.19
CA GLU A 380 9.96 10.73 -4.38
C GLU A 380 10.48 12.11 -4.82
N LYS A 381 9.80 12.77 -5.77
CA LYS A 381 10.15 14.13 -6.18
C LYS A 381 10.04 15.13 -5.03
N LEU A 382 9.01 15.02 -4.19
CA LEU A 382 8.84 15.87 -3.02
C LEU A 382 9.96 15.65 -1.98
N GLU A 383 10.32 14.39 -1.73
CA GLU A 383 11.41 14.06 -0.80
C GLU A 383 12.75 14.61 -1.30
N ASN A 384 13.03 14.46 -2.60
CA ASN A 384 14.23 15.02 -3.23
C ASN A 384 14.28 16.55 -3.17
N THR A 385 13.15 17.23 -3.39
CA THR A 385 13.11 18.71 -3.28
C THR A 385 13.24 19.17 -1.83
N MET A 386 12.63 18.47 -0.88
CA MET A 386 12.80 18.73 0.54
C MET A 386 14.26 18.56 0.97
N GLN A 387 14.94 17.52 0.50
CA GLN A 387 16.36 17.32 0.78
C GLN A 387 17.20 18.47 0.22
N LYS A 388 16.94 18.89 -1.02
CA LYS A 388 17.63 20.02 -1.63
C LYS A 388 17.41 21.34 -0.90
N ILE A 389 16.22 21.56 -0.32
CA ILE A 389 15.95 22.72 0.53
C ILE A 389 16.83 22.67 1.78
N ARG A 390 16.90 21.52 2.46
CA ARG A 390 17.76 21.36 3.66
C ARG A 390 19.23 21.62 3.35
N ASP A 391 19.71 21.12 2.21
CA ASP A 391 21.10 21.33 1.79
C ASP A 391 21.37 22.82 1.55
N LEU A 392 20.48 23.52 0.85
CA LEU A 392 20.58 24.97 0.62
C LEU A 392 20.44 25.79 1.92
N GLU A 393 19.63 25.36 2.88
CA GLU A 393 19.51 25.98 4.19
C GLU A 393 20.82 25.85 4.98
N ASN A 394 21.48 24.70 4.91
CA ASN A 394 22.79 24.47 5.52
C ASN A 394 23.87 25.33 4.87
N ASP A 395 23.92 25.39 3.54
CA ASP A 395 24.87 26.25 2.80
C ASP A 395 24.67 27.73 3.17
N LEU A 396 23.42 28.19 3.24
CA LEU A 396 23.10 29.55 3.67
C LEU A 396 23.57 29.83 5.11
N LEU A 397 23.48 28.84 5.99
CA LEU A 397 23.94 28.97 7.37
C LEU A 397 25.47 29.08 7.43
N VAL A 398 26.19 28.28 6.64
CA VAL A 398 27.65 28.35 6.52
C VAL A 398 28.08 29.72 5.98
N GLU A 399 27.46 30.20 4.90
CA GLU A 399 27.75 31.53 4.33
C GLU A 399 27.47 32.67 5.32
N LYS A 400 26.42 32.55 6.15
CA LYS A 400 26.15 33.52 7.21
C LYS A 400 27.24 33.54 8.28
N ARG A 401 27.80 32.37 8.66
CA ARG A 401 28.92 32.28 9.61
C ARG A 401 30.18 32.91 9.03
N LEU A 402 30.56 32.53 7.80
CA LEU A 402 31.72 33.11 7.11
C LEU A 402 31.58 34.64 6.98
N SER A 403 30.41 35.13 6.59
CA SER A 403 30.13 36.58 6.53
C SER A 403 30.26 37.29 7.88
N GLN A 404 30.00 36.59 8.99
CA GLN A 404 30.15 37.13 10.34
C GLN A 404 31.61 37.15 10.79
N GLU A 405 32.38 36.12 10.46
CA GLU A 405 33.83 36.06 10.68
C GLU A 405 34.56 37.16 9.90
N LEU A 406 34.30 37.29 8.60
CA LEU A 406 34.83 38.37 7.76
C LEU A 406 34.48 39.77 8.30
N ARG A 407 33.28 39.93 8.88
CA ARG A 407 32.89 41.19 9.55
C ARG A 407 33.70 41.44 10.82
N ALA A 408 33.95 40.40 11.63
CA ALA A 408 34.76 40.50 12.83
C ALA A 408 36.22 40.85 12.48
N ASP A 409 36.80 40.19 11.48
CA ASP A 409 38.15 40.45 10.99
C ASP A 409 38.30 41.89 10.46
N LEU A 410 37.30 42.37 9.72
CA LEU A 410 37.29 43.76 9.22
C LEU A 410 37.28 44.77 10.38
N GLU A 411 36.48 44.54 11.42
CA GLU A 411 36.49 45.40 12.62
C GLU A 411 37.81 45.31 13.39
N GLY A 412 38.42 44.13 13.45
CA GLY A 412 39.78 43.92 13.97
C GLY A 412 40.82 44.77 13.23
N CYS A 413 40.87 44.66 11.91
CA CYS A 413 41.75 45.47 11.06
C CYS A 413 41.51 46.99 11.22
N LYS A 414 40.26 47.42 11.36
CA LYS A 414 39.93 48.83 11.62
C LYS A 414 40.45 49.28 12.99
N LEU A 415 40.38 48.44 14.02
CA LEU A 415 40.90 48.75 15.35
C LEU A 415 42.43 48.87 15.33
N GLU A 416 43.12 47.95 14.67
CA GLU A 416 44.57 47.99 14.47
C GLU A 416 44.99 49.26 13.73
N LYS A 417 44.30 49.62 12.64
CA LYS A 417 44.54 50.88 11.92
C LYS A 417 44.44 52.10 12.85
N ARG A 418 43.43 52.15 13.73
CA ARG A 418 43.29 53.23 14.72
C ARG A 418 44.41 53.22 15.77
N ASN A 419 44.86 52.04 16.21
CA ASN A 419 45.98 51.90 17.13
C ASN A 419 47.28 52.41 16.50
N VAL A 420 47.59 51.99 15.28
CA VAL A 420 48.78 52.44 14.54
C VAL A 420 48.72 53.94 14.28
N GLN A 421 47.56 54.49 13.91
CA GLN A 421 47.40 55.95 13.75
C GLN A 421 47.71 56.69 15.05
N ARG A 422 47.18 56.23 16.20
CA ARG A 422 47.50 56.82 17.50
C ARG A 422 48.98 56.76 17.83
N THR A 423 49.65 55.64 17.56
CA THR A 423 51.10 55.51 17.78
C THR A 423 51.90 56.46 16.88
N LEU A 424 51.48 56.61 15.63
CA LEU A 424 52.09 57.55 14.69
C LEU A 424 51.92 58.99 15.17
N ASP A 425 50.71 59.39 15.56
CA ASP A 425 50.43 60.73 16.07
C ASP A 425 51.27 61.05 17.33
N ASN A 426 51.35 60.11 18.27
CA ASN A 426 52.21 60.23 19.46
C ASN A 426 53.69 60.40 19.08
N SER A 427 54.17 59.62 18.10
CA SER A 427 55.57 59.70 17.63
C SER A 427 55.87 61.03 16.93
N LEU A 428 54.89 61.57 16.19
CA LEU A 428 54.99 62.88 15.56
C LEU A 428 55.01 64.00 16.59
N ASP A 429 54.18 63.90 17.63
CA ASP A 429 54.15 64.84 18.75
C ASP A 429 55.45 64.82 19.56
N GLU A 430 56.00 63.63 19.84
CA GLU A 430 57.31 63.47 20.49
C GLU A 430 58.42 64.07 19.64
N ARG A 431 58.45 63.79 18.32
CA ARG A 431 59.42 64.38 17.40
C ARG A 431 59.32 65.91 17.39
N LYS A 432 58.10 66.46 17.42
CA LYS A 432 57.87 67.90 17.51
C LYS A 432 58.43 68.46 18.81
N ARG A 433 58.09 67.85 19.96
CA ARG A 433 58.65 68.24 21.28
C ARG A 433 60.17 68.18 21.31
N LEU A 434 60.79 67.14 20.74
CA LEU A 434 62.24 67.02 20.66
C LEU A 434 62.85 68.09 19.74
N THR A 435 62.19 68.41 18.62
CA THR A 435 62.62 69.46 17.71
C THR A 435 62.51 70.83 18.37
N ASP A 436 61.41 71.11 19.06
CA ASP A 436 61.21 72.32 19.86
C ASP A 436 62.29 72.42 20.95
N ARG A 437 62.61 71.31 21.63
CA ARG A 437 63.68 71.25 22.63
C ARG A 437 65.07 71.46 22.05
N ILE A 438 65.36 70.91 20.86
CA ILE A 438 66.62 71.15 20.14
C ILE A 438 66.71 72.64 19.77
N ASN A 439 65.62 73.25 19.29
CA ASN A 439 65.58 74.67 18.97
C ASN A 439 65.82 75.52 20.23
N GLU A 440 65.16 75.20 21.35
CA GLU A 440 65.41 75.86 22.66
C GLU A 440 66.87 75.72 23.10
N LEU A 441 67.43 74.52 23.06
CA LEU A 441 68.83 74.27 23.42
C LEU A 441 69.79 74.99 22.47
N THR A 442 69.45 75.09 21.18
CA THR A 442 70.24 75.84 20.19
C THR A 442 70.23 77.34 20.49
N ILE A 443 69.07 77.88 20.90
CA ILE A 443 68.97 79.28 21.38
C ILE A 443 69.77 79.48 22.67
N ILE A 444 69.69 78.54 23.63
CA ILE A 444 70.44 78.61 24.89
C ILE A 444 71.96 78.51 24.63
N VAL A 445 72.42 77.64 23.74
CA VAL A 445 73.85 77.55 23.36
C VAL A 445 74.28 78.79 22.56
N GLY A 446 73.41 79.34 21.72
CA GLY A 446 73.63 80.61 21.03
C GLY A 446 73.78 81.79 22.00
N ASN A 447 72.98 81.82 23.07
CA ASN A 447 73.02 82.87 24.09
C ASN A 447 74.13 82.63 25.14
N ASN A 448 74.50 81.39 25.45
CA ASN A 448 75.56 81.06 26.41
C ASN A 448 76.98 81.32 25.87
N ASN A 449 77.14 81.57 24.56
CA ASN A 449 78.38 82.15 24.02
C ASN A 449 78.49 83.67 24.25
N THR A 450 77.52 84.31 24.92
CA THR A 450 77.49 85.77 25.16
C THR A 450 76.98 86.21 26.53
N ASN A 451 77.18 85.44 27.62
CA ASN A 451 77.55 85.94 28.96
C ASN A 451 77.30 84.95 30.10
N ASN A 452 78.12 85.16 31.12
CA ASN A 452 78.22 84.51 32.42
C ASN A 452 77.08 84.96 33.38
N MET A 453 76.76 84.10 34.36
CA MET A 453 76.17 84.36 35.71
C MET A 453 74.64 84.40 35.99
N ASN A 454 74.26 83.52 36.94
CA ASN A 454 73.40 83.66 38.15
C ASN A 454 71.86 83.44 38.21
N SER A 455 71.50 82.42 39.02
CA SER A 455 70.61 82.40 40.22
C SER A 455 69.06 82.19 40.18
N ASN A 456 68.65 81.10 40.87
CA ASN A 456 67.61 80.88 41.93
C ASN A 456 66.06 81.07 41.79
N GLY A 457 65.34 80.02 42.29
CA GLY A 457 64.10 80.04 43.12
C GLY A 457 62.74 80.16 42.40
N ASN A 458 61.57 79.69 42.88
CA ASN A 458 61.09 78.94 44.06
C ASN A 458 59.58 78.56 43.85
N ASN A 459 59.07 77.67 44.71
CA ASN A 459 57.74 77.04 44.94
C ASN A 459 56.39 77.79 44.70
N GLY A 460 55.31 77.00 44.61
CA GLY A 460 53.94 77.40 44.99
C GLY A 460 52.92 76.23 45.09
N TYR A 461 52.56 75.82 46.32
CA TYR A 461 51.43 74.94 46.68
C TYR A 461 50.23 75.78 47.13
N GLY A 462 49.00 75.28 46.93
CA GLY A 462 47.78 75.86 47.51
C GLY A 462 46.60 74.86 47.56
N GLU A 463 46.22 74.46 48.78
CA GLU A 463 45.05 73.67 49.15
C GLU A 463 43.77 74.54 49.24
N VAL A 464 42.60 73.99 48.89
CA VAL A 464 41.28 74.55 49.26
C VAL A 464 40.27 73.46 49.68
N SER A 465 39.93 73.50 50.97
CA SER A 465 38.72 73.15 51.74
C SER A 465 37.64 72.19 51.19
N ASP A 466 37.41 71.13 51.95
CA ASP A 466 36.40 70.06 51.87
C ASP A 466 35.40 70.20 53.04
N ASP A 467 34.08 70.18 52.79
CA ASP A 467 33.10 69.66 53.77
C ASP A 467 31.66 69.49 53.23
N THR A 468 31.25 70.24 52.20
CA THR A 468 29.88 70.14 51.64
C THR A 468 29.76 69.00 50.61
N THR A 469 30.86 68.69 49.92
CA THR A 469 31.00 67.62 48.93
C THR A 469 30.94 66.22 49.55
N ASN A 470 31.48 66.03 50.75
CA ASN A 470 31.58 64.71 51.39
C ASN A 470 30.22 64.08 51.76
N LYS A 471 29.20 64.87 52.13
CA LYS A 471 27.87 64.33 52.48
C LYS A 471 27.07 63.84 51.26
N GLY A 472 27.17 64.55 50.12
CA GLY A 472 26.54 64.14 48.87
C GLY A 472 27.20 62.92 48.25
N ILE A 473 28.54 62.85 48.31
CA ILE A 473 29.34 61.72 47.83
C ILE A 473 29.01 60.46 48.64
N LYS A 474 28.84 60.57 49.97
CA LYS A 474 28.54 59.42 50.85
C LYS A 474 27.17 58.79 50.60
N LYS A 475 26.13 59.61 50.38
CA LYS A 475 24.79 59.10 50.05
C LYS A 475 24.75 58.43 48.66
N MET A 476 25.43 59.02 47.68
CA MET A 476 25.54 58.46 46.32
C MET A 476 26.35 57.15 46.30
N THR A 477 27.36 57.02 47.15
CA THR A 477 28.13 55.76 47.29
C THR A 477 27.32 54.67 47.98
N ASP A 478 26.49 54.99 48.97
CA ASP A 478 25.62 54.01 49.63
C ASP A 478 24.48 53.51 48.72
N ASP A 479 23.89 54.40 47.91
CA ASP A 479 22.87 54.00 46.92
C ASP A 479 23.50 53.17 45.78
N SER A 480 24.73 53.53 45.35
CA SER A 480 25.49 52.72 44.39
C SER A 480 25.84 51.34 44.95
N ARG A 481 26.19 51.25 46.23
CA ARG A 481 26.48 49.97 46.91
C ARG A 481 25.25 49.05 46.93
N LYS A 482 24.07 49.58 47.27
CA LYS A 482 22.82 48.81 47.26
C LYS A 482 22.43 48.33 45.86
N LEU A 483 22.66 49.16 44.85
CA LEU A 483 22.42 48.77 43.46
C LEU A 483 23.37 47.65 43.02
N ILE A 484 24.65 47.73 43.41
CA ILE A 484 25.63 46.66 43.15
C ILE A 484 25.20 45.36 43.82
N GLU A 485 24.80 45.39 45.09
CA GLU A 485 24.33 44.19 45.82
C GLU A 485 23.06 43.58 45.20
N GLN A 486 22.19 44.38 44.59
CA GLN A 486 21.02 43.88 43.86
C GLN A 486 21.43 43.24 42.53
N LEU A 487 22.32 43.88 41.78
CA LEU A 487 22.84 43.35 40.52
C LEU A 487 23.64 42.05 40.71
N GLU A 488 24.35 41.92 41.83
CA GLU A 488 25.06 40.69 42.19
C GLU A 488 24.09 39.55 42.51
N ARG A 489 23.01 39.83 43.24
CA ARG A 489 21.94 38.85 43.50
C ARG A 489 21.25 38.40 42.21
N ASP A 490 20.94 39.34 41.32
CA ASP A 490 20.32 39.02 40.03
C ASP A 490 21.28 38.22 39.14
N ARG A 491 22.56 38.59 39.08
CA ARG A 491 23.62 37.84 38.38
C ARG A 491 23.70 36.40 38.89
N ASP A 492 23.73 36.22 40.20
CA ASP A 492 23.88 34.90 40.81
C ASP A 492 22.61 34.04 40.60
N TYR A 493 21.43 34.66 40.64
CA TYR A 493 20.17 34.00 40.30
C TYR A 493 20.15 33.52 38.83
N TYR A 494 20.51 34.38 37.87
CA TYR A 494 20.54 33.98 36.46
C TYR A 494 21.64 32.95 36.17
N LYS A 495 22.77 33.02 36.86
CA LYS A 495 23.84 32.02 36.79
C LYS A 495 23.38 30.66 37.29
N ASP A 496 22.64 30.61 38.40
CA ASP A 496 22.09 29.35 38.92
C ASP A 496 21.02 28.75 37.99
N GLN A 497 20.15 29.60 37.43
CA GLN A 497 19.15 29.17 36.45
C GLN A 497 19.79 28.65 35.15
N TRP A 498 20.86 29.30 34.68
CA TRP A 498 21.61 28.86 33.50
C TRP A 498 22.32 27.52 33.76
N ASN A 499 22.94 27.34 34.92
CA ASN A 499 23.59 26.07 35.30
C ASN A 499 22.60 24.91 35.41
N LYS A 500 21.37 25.15 35.87
CA LYS A 500 20.29 24.14 35.91
C LYS A 500 19.86 23.72 34.51
N LEU A 501 19.70 24.67 33.60
CA LEU A 501 19.36 24.38 32.20
C LEU A 501 20.49 23.63 31.49
N ASN A 502 21.75 24.01 31.73
CA ASN A 502 22.91 23.38 31.09
C ASN A 502 23.06 21.91 31.54
N LYS A 503 22.88 21.63 32.84
CA LYS A 503 22.93 20.25 33.34
C LYS A 503 21.88 19.32 32.73
N ALA A 504 20.67 19.84 32.45
CA ALA A 504 19.63 19.07 31.77
C ALA A 504 19.98 18.81 30.29
N SER A 505 20.59 19.79 29.62
CA SER A 505 21.07 19.63 28.24
C SER A 505 22.26 18.67 28.13
N ASP A 506 23.17 18.69 29.09
CA ASP A 506 24.35 17.80 29.10
C ASP A 506 23.95 16.33 29.26
N THR A 507 22.89 16.03 30.03
CA THR A 507 22.37 14.65 30.18
C THR A 507 21.69 14.13 28.91
N GLU A 508 20.88 14.95 28.22
CA GLU A 508 20.28 14.57 26.95
C GLU A 508 21.35 14.43 25.84
N ASN A 509 22.35 15.31 25.84
CA ASN A 509 23.47 15.23 24.91
C ASN A 509 24.31 13.97 25.13
N ALA A 510 24.51 13.51 26.37
CA ALA A 510 25.25 12.29 26.66
C ALA A 510 24.56 11.03 26.10
N GLU A 511 23.23 10.93 26.23
CA GLU A 511 22.45 9.83 25.64
C GLU A 511 22.48 9.85 24.11
N LEU A 512 22.38 11.05 23.51
CA LEU A 512 22.52 11.23 22.06
C LEU A 512 23.92 10.85 21.57
N TRP A 513 24.98 11.20 22.30
CA TRP A 513 26.35 10.81 21.97
C TRP A 513 26.55 9.29 22.03
N SER A 514 25.98 8.61 23.03
CA SER A 514 26.00 7.14 23.10
C SER A 514 25.33 6.53 21.86
N LYS A 515 24.17 7.06 21.47
CA LYS A 515 23.44 6.57 20.29
C LYS A 515 24.19 6.81 18.98
N ILE A 516 24.90 7.94 18.86
CA ILE A 516 25.76 8.24 17.71
C ILE A 516 26.93 7.26 17.64
N CYS A 517 27.54 6.91 18.78
CA CYS A 517 28.61 5.91 18.83
C CYS A 517 28.13 4.52 18.37
N ASP A 518 26.94 4.09 18.82
CA ASP A 518 26.36 2.81 18.41
C ASP A 518 26.06 2.76 16.91
N LEU A 519 25.47 3.84 16.38
CA LEU A 519 25.19 3.95 14.94
C LEU A 519 26.46 3.97 14.09
N LYS A 520 27.53 4.62 14.57
CA LYS A 520 28.84 4.58 13.90
C LYS A 520 29.43 3.18 13.89
N HIS A 521 29.28 2.42 14.98
CA HIS A 521 29.76 1.04 15.02
C HIS A 521 29.02 0.16 13.99
N GLN A 522 27.69 0.28 13.92
CA GLN A 522 26.87 -0.44 12.94
C GLN A 522 27.21 -0.05 11.50
N LEU A 523 27.49 1.24 11.24
CA LEU A 523 27.90 1.71 9.92
C LEU A 523 29.23 1.07 9.50
N ASN A 524 30.23 1.08 10.39
CA ASN A 524 31.53 0.46 10.12
C ASN A 524 31.41 -1.05 9.87
N GLU A 525 30.52 -1.74 10.58
CA GLU A 525 30.25 -3.17 10.34
C GLU A 525 29.65 -3.41 8.95
N LYS A 526 28.73 -2.54 8.51
CA LYS A 526 28.15 -2.61 7.16
C LYS A 526 29.16 -2.26 6.08
N GLU A 527 30.04 -1.30 6.30
CA GLU A 527 31.13 -0.96 5.39
C GLU A 527 32.14 -2.10 5.24
N ALA A 528 32.44 -2.83 6.32
CA ALA A 528 33.26 -4.03 6.28
C ALA A 528 32.60 -5.15 5.44
N GLN A 529 31.31 -5.40 5.65
CA GLN A 529 30.53 -6.38 4.86
C GLN A 529 30.50 -6.02 3.37
N ILE A 530 30.32 -4.73 3.03
CA ILE A 530 30.37 -4.25 1.64
C ILE A 530 31.75 -4.48 1.03
N SER A 531 32.82 -4.19 1.78
CA SER A 531 34.20 -4.37 1.32
C SER A 531 34.54 -5.84 1.04
N GLU A 532 34.00 -6.76 1.85
CA GLU A 532 34.12 -8.20 1.66
C GLU A 532 33.37 -8.68 0.41
N LEU A 533 32.10 -8.29 0.25
CA LEU A 533 31.30 -8.60 -0.94
C LEU A 533 31.93 -8.04 -2.23
N GLN A 534 32.56 -6.86 -2.17
CA GLN A 534 33.31 -6.31 -3.31
C GLN A 534 34.58 -7.11 -3.62
N ARG A 535 35.23 -7.71 -2.63
CA ARG A 535 36.37 -8.62 -2.84
C ARG A 535 35.89 -9.90 -3.52
N ASP A 536 34.78 -10.48 -3.06
CA ASP A 536 34.19 -11.69 -3.63
C ASP A 536 33.73 -11.48 -5.06
N LYS A 537 33.05 -10.35 -5.33
CA LYS A 537 32.66 -9.96 -6.69
C LYS A 537 33.86 -9.87 -7.64
N ARG A 538 34.99 -9.32 -7.17
CA ARG A 538 36.24 -9.28 -7.94
C ARG A 538 36.84 -10.68 -8.15
N GLY A 539 36.78 -11.54 -7.15
CA GLY A 539 37.18 -12.95 -7.26
C GLY A 539 36.39 -13.69 -8.34
N LEU A 540 35.06 -13.64 -8.24
CA LEU A 540 34.14 -14.25 -9.21
C LEU A 540 34.30 -13.68 -10.62
N SER A 541 34.56 -12.38 -10.76
CA SER A 541 34.83 -11.77 -12.06
C SER A 541 36.12 -12.28 -12.70
N ARG A 542 37.16 -12.54 -11.91
CA ARG A 542 38.41 -13.18 -12.40
C ARG A 542 38.18 -14.63 -12.79
N GLU A 543 37.41 -15.38 -11.99
CA GLU A 543 37.05 -16.76 -12.34
C GLU A 543 36.23 -16.82 -13.63
N LYS A 544 35.25 -15.93 -13.79
CA LYS A 544 34.49 -15.78 -15.03
C LYS A 544 35.41 -15.51 -16.22
N PHE A 545 36.34 -14.56 -16.10
CA PHE A 545 37.32 -14.26 -17.15
C PHE A 545 38.22 -15.46 -17.48
N ASN A 546 38.67 -16.20 -16.46
CA ASN A 546 39.47 -17.41 -16.65
C ASN A 546 38.68 -18.53 -17.32
N LEU A 547 37.39 -18.68 -16.99
CA LEU A 547 36.49 -19.64 -17.64
C LEU A 547 36.18 -19.24 -19.08
N GLU A 548 35.94 -17.95 -19.34
CA GLU A 548 35.75 -17.40 -20.70
C GLU A 548 37.00 -17.62 -21.56
N ASN A 549 38.21 -17.39 -21.03
CA ASN A 549 39.46 -17.68 -21.73
C ASN A 549 39.65 -19.19 -21.97
N ARG A 550 39.25 -20.05 -21.01
CA ARG A 550 39.30 -21.51 -21.21
C ARG A 550 38.31 -22.00 -22.25
N VAL A 551 37.15 -21.34 -22.37
CA VAL A 551 36.16 -21.61 -23.41
C VAL A 551 36.60 -21.07 -24.78
N GLN A 552 37.35 -19.96 -24.83
CA GLN A 552 37.95 -19.45 -26.07
C GLN A 552 39.17 -20.26 -26.56
N MET A 553 39.86 -20.99 -25.67
CA MET A 553 41.07 -21.76 -26.00
C MET A 553 40.81 -23.25 -26.25
N THR A 554 39.69 -23.61 -26.88
CA THR A 554 39.54 -24.92 -27.55
C THR A 554 40.23 -24.90 -28.92
N PRO A 555 41.14 -25.85 -29.23
CA PRO A 555 42.08 -25.70 -30.33
C PRO A 555 41.46 -26.09 -31.68
N HIS A 556 41.50 -25.20 -32.66
CA HIS A 556 41.51 -25.54 -34.09
C HIS A 556 42.69 -24.83 -34.77
N SER A 557 43.75 -25.60 -35.04
CA SER A 557 44.65 -25.50 -36.20
C SER A 557 45.47 -24.20 -36.43
N ARG A 558 46.79 -24.27 -36.15
CA ARG A 558 47.97 -24.01 -37.05
C ARG A 558 49.14 -23.25 -36.38
N ASN A 559 50.30 -23.93 -36.32
CA ASN A 559 51.65 -23.36 -36.43
C ASN A 559 51.89 -22.85 -37.88
N PRO A 560 52.93 -22.02 -38.23
CA PRO A 560 54.23 -21.87 -37.56
C PRO A 560 54.84 -20.44 -37.48
N CYS A 561 55.93 -20.39 -36.69
CA CYS A 561 56.92 -19.33 -36.49
C CYS A 561 57.57 -18.79 -37.79
N ASN A 562 57.76 -17.47 -37.86
CA ASN A 562 58.60 -16.82 -38.86
C ASN A 562 59.45 -15.69 -38.23
N TYR A 563 60.76 -15.77 -38.46
CA TYR A 563 61.77 -14.70 -38.44
C TYR A 563 62.42 -14.19 -37.13
N CYS A 564 63.65 -14.69 -36.94
CA CYS A 564 64.90 -13.91 -37.06
C CYS A 564 65.32 -12.99 -35.90
N LYS A 565 66.39 -13.40 -35.21
CA LYS A 565 67.29 -12.54 -34.43
C LYS A 565 68.70 -12.62 -35.05
N VAL A 566 69.38 -11.45 -35.08
CA VAL A 566 70.85 -11.23 -35.25
C VAL A 566 71.33 -11.33 -36.72
N CYS A 567 71.86 -10.31 -37.42
CA CYS A 567 72.84 -9.23 -37.16
C CYS A 567 72.85 -8.25 -38.39
N PRO A 568 73.85 -7.37 -38.66
CA PRO A 568 74.40 -6.18 -37.98
C PRO A 568 74.42 -4.91 -38.90
N SER A 569 74.65 -3.69 -38.37
CA SER A 569 74.97 -2.52 -39.21
C SER A 569 76.28 -1.82 -38.80
N MET A 570 77.03 -1.46 -39.84
CA MET A 570 78.38 -0.89 -39.93
C MET A 570 78.65 0.46 -39.22
N ASN A 571 79.86 0.56 -38.65
CA ASN A 571 80.89 1.62 -38.71
C ASN A 571 80.54 3.09 -39.05
N ALA A 572 80.98 4.01 -38.17
CA ALA A 572 82.05 5.01 -38.39
C ALA A 572 82.14 6.00 -37.19
N CYS A 573 83.22 6.72 -36.85
CA CYS A 573 84.67 6.57 -36.77
C CYS A 573 85.24 7.96 -36.34
N VAL A 574 86.48 7.97 -35.81
CA VAL A 574 87.48 9.07 -35.81
C VAL A 574 87.47 10.11 -34.67
N CYS A 575 88.49 10.00 -33.79
CA CYS A 575 89.15 11.12 -33.08
C CYS A 575 90.22 11.76 -33.99
N PRO A 576 90.66 13.02 -33.76
CA PRO A 576 92.12 13.17 -33.54
C PRO A 576 92.59 14.32 -32.62
N SER A 577 93.61 13.97 -31.80
CA SER A 577 94.93 14.61 -31.61
C SER A 577 95.09 16.10 -31.21
N SER A 578 95.77 16.35 -30.09
CA SER A 578 97.15 16.90 -30.10
C SER A 578 97.72 17.09 -28.70
N ALA A 579 98.90 16.49 -28.48
CA ALA A 579 99.79 16.76 -27.37
C ALA A 579 100.99 17.59 -27.86
N ARG A 580 101.55 18.38 -26.94
CA ARG A 580 102.85 19.07 -26.91
C ARG A 580 102.92 20.48 -27.50
N THR A 581 103.14 21.44 -26.60
CA THR A 581 104.15 22.48 -26.77
C THR A 581 105.04 22.49 -25.53
N ASN A 582 106.36 22.38 -25.74
CA ASN A 582 107.38 22.64 -24.74
C ASN A 582 108.20 23.80 -25.30
N GLY A 583 108.21 24.95 -24.63
CA GLY A 583 108.89 26.15 -25.10
C GLY A 583 108.99 27.20 -24.00
N LYS A 584 110.13 27.19 -23.30
CA LYS A 584 110.53 28.22 -22.33
C LYS A 584 110.55 29.59 -23.01
N THR A 585 109.98 30.63 -22.39
CA THR A 585 110.58 31.98 -22.26
C THR A 585 109.66 32.93 -21.49
N ASN A 586 110.26 33.62 -20.51
CA ASN A 586 109.92 34.94 -19.96
C ASN A 586 108.60 35.13 -19.18
N ALA A 587 108.64 36.01 -18.17
CA ALA A 587 107.60 36.21 -17.16
C ALA A 587 106.32 36.96 -17.65
N GLY A 588 106.14 37.14 -18.96
CA GLY A 588 104.94 37.74 -19.57
C GLY A 588 103.81 36.73 -19.86
N PRO A 589 104.07 35.58 -20.51
CA PRO A 589 103.02 34.59 -20.84
C PRO A 589 102.36 33.89 -19.65
N LYS A 590 103.00 33.76 -18.47
CA LYS A 590 102.36 33.14 -17.29
C LYS A 590 101.18 33.97 -16.75
N ILE A 591 101.32 35.29 -16.72
CA ILE A 591 100.27 36.21 -16.26
C ILE A 591 99.11 36.22 -17.27
N LEU A 592 99.42 36.20 -18.57
CA LEU A 592 98.41 36.12 -19.62
C LEU A 592 97.67 34.78 -19.60
N LEU A 593 98.37 33.66 -19.36
CA LEU A 593 97.79 32.32 -19.25
C LEU A 593 96.89 32.22 -18.01
N THR A 594 97.32 32.70 -16.85
CA THR A 594 96.49 32.70 -15.63
C THR A 594 95.25 33.59 -15.79
N ARG A 595 95.36 34.70 -16.52
CA ARG A 595 94.21 35.54 -16.86
C ARG A 595 93.23 34.82 -17.78
N LEU A 596 93.73 34.15 -18.83
CA LEU A 596 92.89 33.36 -19.73
C LEU A 596 92.26 32.14 -19.03
N GLU A 597 92.95 31.53 -18.07
CA GLU A 597 92.41 30.45 -17.23
C GLU A 597 91.31 30.96 -16.30
N GLN A 598 91.50 32.12 -15.68
CA GLN A 598 90.46 32.78 -14.88
C GLN A 598 89.26 33.16 -15.75
N GLU A 599 89.47 33.78 -16.92
CA GLU A 599 88.40 34.13 -17.87
C GLU A 599 87.65 32.88 -18.36
N ARG A 600 88.36 31.77 -18.62
CA ARG A 600 87.76 30.47 -18.97
C ARG A 600 86.93 29.92 -17.81
N ASP A 601 87.44 29.96 -16.59
CA ASP A 601 86.76 29.38 -15.44
C ASP A 601 85.54 30.22 -15.02
N THR A 602 85.60 31.56 -15.16
CA THR A 602 84.42 32.42 -15.03
C THR A 602 83.39 32.13 -16.11
N ALA A 603 83.81 31.96 -17.38
CA ALA A 603 82.91 31.61 -18.47
C ALA A 603 82.27 30.22 -18.27
N ARG A 604 83.00 29.25 -17.71
CA ARG A 604 82.47 27.93 -17.34
C ARG A 604 81.44 28.02 -16.22
N ALA A 605 81.74 28.79 -15.17
CA ALA A 605 80.79 29.02 -14.07
C ALA A 605 79.51 29.72 -14.57
N ASP A 606 79.64 30.67 -15.49
CA ASP A 606 78.51 31.33 -16.14
C ASP A 606 77.69 30.37 -17.00
N ILE A 607 78.33 29.52 -17.81
CA ILE A 607 77.64 28.48 -18.60
C ILE A 607 76.90 27.49 -17.68
N GLU A 608 77.51 27.09 -16.56
CA GLU A 608 76.88 26.17 -15.60
C GLU A 608 75.67 26.84 -14.93
N ARG A 609 75.78 28.12 -14.55
CA ARG A 609 74.66 28.92 -14.02
C ARG A 609 73.53 29.02 -15.05
N LEU A 610 73.84 29.40 -16.29
CA LEU A 610 72.86 29.50 -17.37
C LEU A 610 72.21 28.14 -17.69
N THR A 611 72.95 27.04 -17.55
CA THR A 611 72.41 25.68 -17.74
C THR A 611 71.41 25.33 -16.65
N LYS A 612 71.71 25.67 -15.39
CA LYS A 612 70.80 25.51 -14.24
C LYS A 612 69.56 26.39 -14.38
N GLU A 613 69.72 27.64 -14.78
CA GLU A 613 68.60 28.56 -15.05
C GLU A 613 67.72 28.03 -16.19
N ARG A 614 68.33 27.55 -17.28
CA ARG A 614 67.61 26.91 -18.39
C ARG A 614 66.84 25.67 -17.95
N SER A 615 67.41 24.80 -17.11
CA SER A 615 66.70 23.61 -16.62
C SER A 615 65.52 23.98 -15.75
N VAL A 616 65.67 24.97 -14.85
CA VAL A 616 64.57 25.47 -14.01
C VAL A 616 63.47 26.11 -14.87
N LEU A 617 63.83 26.86 -15.90
CA LEU A 617 62.85 27.43 -16.84
C LEU A 617 62.13 26.36 -17.65
N HIS A 618 62.82 25.30 -18.06
CA HIS A 618 62.22 24.18 -18.79
C HIS A 618 61.23 23.41 -17.91
N GLU A 619 61.62 23.08 -16.67
CA GLU A 619 60.73 22.44 -15.70
C GLU A 619 59.50 23.31 -15.39
N ARG A 620 59.69 24.62 -15.21
CA ARG A 620 58.58 25.55 -14.99
C ARG A 620 57.64 25.64 -16.21
N LEU A 621 58.19 25.59 -17.42
CA LEU A 621 57.40 25.57 -18.65
C LEU A 621 56.61 24.26 -18.77
N GLU A 622 57.23 23.12 -18.46
CA GLU A 622 56.60 21.81 -18.46
C GLU A 622 55.45 21.71 -17.44
N LEU A 623 55.67 22.17 -16.21
CA LEU A 623 54.60 22.24 -15.20
C LEU A 623 53.45 23.17 -15.63
N ALA A 624 53.77 24.29 -16.30
CA ALA A 624 52.76 25.21 -16.81
C ALA A 624 51.95 24.61 -17.98
N THR A 625 52.59 23.87 -18.89
CA THR A 625 51.90 23.20 -20.00
C THR A 625 51.07 22.02 -19.50
N GLU A 626 51.55 21.26 -18.54
CA GLU A 626 50.78 20.20 -17.87
C GLU A 626 49.56 20.76 -17.14
N ALA A 627 49.72 21.85 -16.38
CA ALA A 627 48.60 22.52 -15.73
C ALA A 627 47.55 23.01 -16.74
N HIS A 628 47.98 23.64 -17.84
CA HIS A 628 47.09 24.09 -18.90
C HIS A 628 46.35 22.92 -19.59
N THR A 629 47.05 21.84 -19.93
CA THR A 629 46.42 20.67 -20.58
C THR A 629 45.43 19.96 -19.66
N ASN A 630 45.73 19.90 -18.36
CA ASN A 630 44.81 19.37 -17.35
C ASN A 630 43.56 20.23 -17.21
N GLU A 631 43.71 21.55 -17.16
CA GLU A 631 42.57 22.48 -17.09
C GLU A 631 41.72 22.45 -18.37
N GLN A 632 42.37 22.34 -19.54
CA GLN A 632 41.70 22.17 -20.82
C GLN A 632 40.96 20.82 -20.92
N ARG A 633 41.46 19.76 -20.28
CA ARG A 633 40.74 18.47 -20.18
C ARG A 633 39.50 18.61 -19.30
N ARG A 634 39.64 19.18 -18.09
CA ARG A 634 38.53 19.44 -17.17
C ARG A 634 37.43 20.29 -17.80
N SER A 635 37.82 21.34 -18.52
CA SER A 635 36.89 22.21 -19.25
C SER A 635 36.13 21.43 -20.32
N ARG A 636 36.80 20.58 -21.10
CA ARG A 636 36.15 19.73 -22.12
C ARG A 636 35.20 18.69 -21.51
N ASP A 637 35.59 18.07 -20.40
CA ASP A 637 34.71 17.10 -19.73
C ASP A 637 33.46 17.79 -19.16
N ARG A 638 33.61 18.99 -18.58
CA ARG A 638 32.47 19.80 -18.12
C ARG A 638 31.55 20.22 -19.26
N VAL A 639 32.09 20.57 -20.42
CA VAL A 639 31.28 20.87 -21.62
C VAL A 639 30.49 19.63 -22.04
N ARG A 640 31.13 18.46 -22.11
CA ARG A 640 30.46 17.19 -22.46
C ARG A 640 29.35 16.83 -21.48
N GLU A 641 29.57 17.01 -20.18
CA GLU A 641 28.54 16.80 -19.16
C GLU A 641 27.35 17.74 -19.33
N LEU A 642 27.59 19.01 -19.68
CA LEU A 642 26.53 19.98 -19.93
C LEU A 642 25.76 19.68 -21.22
N GLU A 643 26.44 19.21 -22.27
CA GLU A 643 25.82 18.74 -23.52
C GLU A 643 24.90 17.54 -23.27
N ASN A 644 25.36 16.55 -22.52
CA ASN A 644 24.55 15.38 -22.15
C ASN A 644 23.29 15.78 -21.37
N LYS A 645 23.44 16.68 -20.37
CA LYS A 645 22.29 17.21 -19.60
C LYS A 645 21.32 17.98 -20.48
N LEU A 646 21.83 18.72 -21.46
CA LEU A 646 20.99 19.45 -22.40
C LEU A 646 20.16 18.49 -23.26
N ASP A 647 20.76 17.39 -23.73
CA ASP A 647 20.05 16.39 -24.53
C ASP A 647 19.02 15.60 -23.69
N GLU A 648 19.35 15.25 -22.45
CA GLU A 648 18.39 14.70 -21.49
C GLU A 648 17.18 15.63 -21.33
N LEU A 649 17.40 16.92 -21.07
CA LEU A 649 16.33 17.91 -20.94
C LEU A 649 15.52 18.10 -22.23
N LYS A 650 16.13 18.01 -23.41
CA LYS A 650 15.40 18.03 -24.69
C LYS A 650 14.47 16.82 -24.83
N THR A 651 14.96 15.63 -24.49
CA THR A 651 14.12 14.41 -24.55
C THR A 651 12.98 14.46 -23.53
N GLU A 652 13.23 14.97 -22.33
CA GLU A 652 12.18 15.16 -21.32
C GLU A 652 11.12 16.16 -21.82
N ASN A 653 11.52 17.28 -22.41
CA ASN A 653 10.59 18.25 -23.00
C ASN A 653 9.75 17.65 -24.14
N GLN A 654 10.35 16.85 -25.03
CA GLN A 654 9.61 16.17 -26.10
C GLN A 654 8.58 15.19 -25.52
N ASN A 655 8.95 14.42 -24.50
CA ASN A 655 8.04 13.49 -23.81
C ASN A 655 6.90 14.23 -23.12
N ILE A 656 7.17 15.38 -22.49
CA ILE A 656 6.16 16.24 -21.88
C ILE A 656 5.19 16.74 -22.94
N LEU A 657 5.69 17.20 -24.09
CA LEU A 657 4.85 17.72 -25.18
C LEU A 657 3.92 16.63 -25.75
N ILE A 658 4.44 15.42 -25.98
CA ILE A 658 3.63 14.26 -26.41
C ILE A 658 2.57 13.94 -25.34
N SER A 659 2.97 13.92 -24.07
CA SER A 659 2.06 13.66 -22.95
C SER A 659 0.97 14.74 -22.82
N GLN A 660 1.29 15.99 -23.12
CA GLN A 660 0.33 17.10 -23.15
C GLN A 660 -0.64 16.96 -24.33
N GLY A 661 -0.15 16.62 -25.52
CA GLY A 661 -0.99 16.35 -26.69
C GLY A 661 -2.01 15.24 -26.42
N ASN A 662 -1.55 14.13 -25.84
CA ASN A 662 -2.44 13.03 -25.45
C ASN A 662 -3.52 13.47 -24.46
N ARG A 663 -3.14 14.28 -23.44
CA ARG A 663 -4.12 14.83 -22.49
C ARG A 663 -5.13 15.76 -23.15
N GLN A 664 -4.70 16.60 -24.09
CA GLN A 664 -5.60 17.47 -24.84
C GLN A 664 -6.58 16.67 -25.69
N SER A 665 -6.13 15.60 -26.37
CA SER A 665 -7.01 14.70 -27.10
C SER A 665 -8.04 14.03 -26.19
N THR A 666 -7.63 13.57 -25.00
CA THR A 666 -8.58 12.99 -24.03
C THR A 666 -9.58 14.02 -23.51
N LEU A 667 -9.15 15.26 -23.27
CA LEU A 667 -10.04 16.34 -22.84
C LEU A 667 -11.07 16.66 -23.93
N SER A 668 -10.64 16.78 -25.19
CA SER A 668 -11.55 17.00 -26.32
C SER A 668 -12.59 15.88 -26.44
N SER A 669 -12.18 14.62 -26.28
CA SER A 669 -13.10 13.48 -26.31
C SER A 669 -14.12 13.51 -25.16
N LEU A 670 -13.70 13.89 -23.95
CA LEU A 670 -14.61 14.04 -22.81
C LEU A 670 -15.56 15.23 -22.97
N GLU A 671 -15.08 16.33 -23.56
CA GLU A 671 -15.92 17.49 -23.89
C GLU A 671 -17.02 17.12 -24.89
N ASP A 672 -16.71 16.29 -25.88
CA ASP A 672 -17.70 15.83 -26.85
C ASP A 672 -18.71 14.87 -26.21
N GLN A 673 -18.28 13.91 -25.39
CA GLN A 673 -19.19 13.07 -24.60
C GLN A 673 -20.12 13.88 -23.69
N LEU A 674 -19.61 14.96 -23.09
CA LEU A 674 -20.39 15.85 -22.23
C LEU A 674 -21.43 16.65 -23.04
N LYS A 675 -21.09 17.06 -24.27
CA LYS A 675 -22.06 17.69 -25.19
C LYS A 675 -23.15 16.70 -25.58
N ASP A 676 -22.81 15.46 -25.88
CA ASP A 676 -23.78 14.43 -26.26
C ASP A 676 -24.74 14.13 -25.11
N ALA A 677 -24.23 13.90 -23.89
CA ALA A 677 -25.05 13.69 -22.70
C ALA A 677 -25.97 14.89 -22.39
N ASN A 678 -25.48 16.13 -22.59
CA ASN A 678 -26.31 17.32 -22.45
C ASN A 678 -27.42 17.41 -23.51
N ASN A 679 -27.14 17.00 -24.74
CA ASN A 679 -28.14 16.94 -25.80
C ASN A 679 -29.21 15.88 -25.49
N GLU A 680 -28.83 14.69 -25.04
CA GLU A 680 -29.77 13.65 -24.60
C GLU A 680 -30.64 14.13 -23.43
N LEU A 681 -30.04 14.74 -22.40
CA LEU A 681 -30.79 15.31 -21.28
C LEU A 681 -31.80 16.36 -21.74
N ARG A 682 -31.44 17.17 -22.74
CA ARG A 682 -32.36 18.16 -23.33
C ARG A 682 -33.52 17.47 -24.04
N MET A 683 -33.26 16.39 -24.80
CA MET A 683 -34.31 15.61 -25.48
C MET A 683 -35.28 14.98 -24.47
N VAL A 684 -34.76 14.31 -23.45
CA VAL A 684 -35.58 13.68 -22.39
C VAL A 684 -36.42 14.73 -21.64
N LYS A 685 -35.87 15.92 -21.38
CA LYS A 685 -36.64 17.02 -20.77
C LYS A 685 -37.79 17.48 -21.68
N GLN A 686 -37.58 17.54 -22.99
CA GLN A 686 -38.63 17.89 -23.96
C GLN A 686 -39.70 16.80 -24.04
N GLU A 687 -39.31 15.52 -24.08
CA GLU A 687 -40.25 14.39 -24.06
C GLU A 687 -41.08 14.37 -22.78
N LEU A 688 -40.46 14.57 -21.62
CA LEU A 688 -41.18 14.64 -20.34
C LEU A 688 -42.18 15.80 -20.33
N ALA A 689 -41.82 16.96 -20.88
CA ALA A 689 -42.72 18.09 -21.00
C ALA A 689 -43.90 17.79 -21.94
N ALA A 690 -43.65 17.09 -23.06
CA ALA A 690 -44.69 16.65 -23.98
C ALA A 690 -45.64 15.63 -23.31
N GLN A 691 -45.12 14.63 -22.62
CA GLN A 691 -45.90 13.64 -21.87
C GLN A 691 -46.75 14.29 -20.78
N ARG A 692 -46.20 15.25 -20.03
CA ARG A 692 -46.97 16.03 -19.03
C ARG A 692 -48.13 16.76 -19.70
N THR A 693 -47.89 17.39 -20.85
CA THR A 693 -48.92 18.11 -21.60
C THR A 693 -50.02 17.16 -22.08
N GLN A 694 -49.66 16.00 -22.64
CA GLN A 694 -50.62 14.96 -23.05
C GLN A 694 -51.44 14.42 -21.87
N TYR A 695 -50.79 14.16 -20.73
CA TYR A 695 -51.48 13.74 -19.51
C TYR A 695 -52.52 14.76 -19.03
N PHE A 696 -52.21 16.05 -19.10
CA PHE A 696 -53.16 17.11 -18.75
C PHE A 696 -54.30 17.27 -19.77
N GLN A 697 -54.12 16.86 -21.03
CA GLN A 697 -55.18 16.90 -22.04
C GLN A 697 -56.14 15.71 -21.96
N LEU A 698 -55.70 14.58 -21.39
CA LEU A 698 -56.51 13.37 -21.18
C LEU A 698 -57.34 13.40 -19.89
N ARG A 699 -57.12 14.39 -19.03
CA ARG A 699 -57.85 14.63 -17.79
C ARG A 699 -58.83 15.78 -17.99
#